data_AF-A0A944BIV1-F1
#
_entry.id   AF-A0A944BIV1-F1
#
_cell.length_a   1.000
_cell.length_b   1.000
_cell.length_c   1.000
_cell.angle_alpha   90.00
_cell.angle_beta   90.00
_cell.angle_gamma   90.00
#
_symmetry.space_group_name_H-M   'P 1'
#
loop_
_entity.id
_entity.type
_entity.pdbx_description
1 polymer ?
#
loop_
_entity_poly.entity_id
_entity_poly.type
_entity_poly.pdbx_seq_one_letter_code
_entity_poly.pdbx_strand_id
1 'polypeptide(L)'
;KQGIDLSGDDEKVDYAFDLNEFFTTDARGKFVHEEEVKKFLHALSTNEKYPFSTPELRNELRHTLWLLNRVASAKALAALLSADPVFSEYKVVLAAGDGQIDEEKATEESLHRVENAIKENEKTITLSVGQLTVGVTIPQWSGVLMLCNLQSSSAYMQAAFRAQNPCQMVIGTERYRKETAYVFDFDPTRTLIIFDEFANNLSTSTAAGKGTSQERKDNIGRLLNFFPVIGEDEEGRMVEFDASQILSIPRRLKSQEVVRRGFISNFLFHNIGNIFGAPSRVGDILSNMPSATEDKKNKRKPVPISEAIPGDDSGNGNDNGNDNDSDNDGKSNGLESPKTVAIGKAPDLFGPKIYEDLTGKCQESIEQLDKSDETNAGKAMDQVAAKIKEIIMRDVVDPIAKQYGSKQEMERQVNREIKTKFDQLKSDFKQQTRIATAELKQKLKVADTPEELANANAECKAAIDDALREFREATSNLADDIIHNMPDELMKSIEEKLNKKEKEAVEDSVRAHLRGFARTIPSFIMAYGDENLTLQNFDEYTEDDVFKEVTGISEDDFRFLRDGGSYKDPDTDEEKHFEGHLFDETVFNDSIQEFWKKKKELENYFDESHDEDIFDYIPPQKTNQIFTPRWVVKKMVDALEENNPGCFDDANHTFADLYMKSGLYITEIVKRLFRSEKLKQQFPSDGDRIRHILRNQVYGMAPTRIIYLIATNYILGFDDQLKNETKNFVQADAAEAAKDGTLSALIEKHFG
;
A
#
# COMPACT_ATOMS: atom_id res chain seq x y z
N LYS A 1 -24.16 -26.81 -5.13
CA LYS A 1 -25.30 -26.18 -5.86
C LYS A 1 -25.39 -24.73 -5.40
N GLN A 2 -24.89 -23.81 -6.20
CA GLN A 2 -25.09 -22.38 -6.02
C GLN A 2 -25.34 -21.81 -7.43
N GLY A 3 -26.46 -21.11 -7.59
CA GLY A 3 -26.76 -20.30 -8.76
C GLY A 3 -26.09 -18.94 -8.58
N ILE A 4 -25.56 -18.39 -9.67
CA ILE A 4 -24.91 -17.08 -9.70
C ILE A 4 -25.98 -16.03 -9.97
N ASP A 5 -25.95 -14.96 -9.17
CA ASP A 5 -26.64 -13.71 -9.44
C ASP A 5 -25.78 -12.87 -10.38
N LEU A 6 -26.38 -12.28 -11.42
CA LEU A 6 -25.71 -11.57 -12.50
C LEU A 6 -25.46 -10.08 -12.18
N SER A 7 -25.71 -9.64 -10.95
CA SER A 7 -25.15 -8.39 -10.43
C SER A 7 -23.68 -8.61 -10.11
N GLY A 8 -22.77 -7.78 -10.65
CA GLY A 8 -21.30 -7.89 -10.55
C GLY A 8 -20.65 -7.84 -9.15
N ASP A 9 -21.24 -8.49 -8.16
CA ASP A 9 -20.88 -8.51 -6.75
C ASP A 9 -20.18 -9.80 -6.29
N ASP A 10 -19.79 -10.70 -7.21
CA ASP A 10 -19.06 -11.88 -6.78
C ASP A 10 -17.64 -11.56 -6.26
N GLU A 11 -17.39 -12.22 -5.11
CA GLU A 11 -16.23 -12.25 -4.25
C GLU A 11 -15.03 -12.95 -4.93
N LYS A 12 -14.42 -12.30 -5.93
CA LYS A 12 -13.03 -12.63 -6.26
C LYS A 12 -12.13 -12.01 -5.19
N VAL A 13 -11.55 -12.92 -4.41
CA VAL A 13 -10.61 -12.74 -3.30
C VAL A 13 -9.57 -11.67 -3.64
N ASP A 14 -9.31 -10.81 -2.67
CA ASP A 14 -8.23 -9.83 -2.66
C ASP A 14 -6.90 -10.55 -2.90
N TYR A 15 -6.29 -10.34 -4.07
CA TYR A 15 -5.09 -11.08 -4.47
C TYR A 15 -3.80 -10.48 -3.88
N ALA A 16 -3.85 -9.41 -3.04
CA ALA A 16 -2.63 -8.77 -2.50
C ALA A 16 -2.46 -9.13 -1.04
N PHE A 17 -1.37 -9.81 -0.74
CA PHE A 17 -0.97 -9.94 0.64
C PHE A 17 -0.38 -8.61 1.14
N ASP A 18 -1.17 -7.83 1.87
CA ASP A 18 -0.70 -6.68 2.66
C ASP A 18 -0.65 -7.05 4.15
N LEU A 19 0.55 -6.99 4.75
CA LEU A 19 0.73 -7.36 6.17
C LEU A 19 -0.05 -6.46 7.13
N ASN A 20 -0.19 -5.17 6.82
CA ASN A 20 -0.92 -4.25 7.68
C ASN A 20 -2.41 -4.56 7.68
N GLU A 21 -2.96 -4.95 6.52
CA GLU A 21 -4.36 -5.37 6.40
C GLU A 21 -4.60 -6.78 6.97
N PHE A 22 -3.67 -7.71 6.73
CA PHE A 22 -3.72 -9.06 7.29
C PHE A 22 -3.83 -9.05 8.82
N PHE A 23 -3.12 -8.13 9.48
CA PHE A 23 -3.18 -7.92 10.93
C PHE A 23 -4.16 -6.82 11.37
N THR A 24 -5.13 -6.41 10.53
CA THR A 24 -6.18 -5.43 10.91
C THR A 24 -7.12 -6.01 11.97
N THR A 25 -7.52 -5.17 12.93
CA THR A 25 -8.46 -5.51 14.00
C THR A 25 -9.79 -4.76 13.87
N ASP A 26 -10.88 -5.39 14.30
CA ASP A 26 -12.18 -4.75 14.41
C ASP A 26 -12.26 -3.78 15.60
N ALA A 27 -13.40 -3.09 15.75
CA ALA A 27 -13.64 -2.16 16.86
C ALA A 27 -13.61 -2.82 18.26
N ARG A 28 -13.68 -4.16 18.35
CA ARG A 28 -13.61 -4.92 19.60
C ARG A 28 -12.18 -5.36 19.92
N GLY A 29 -11.21 -5.07 19.04
CA GLY A 29 -9.81 -5.44 19.18
C GLY A 29 -9.49 -6.89 18.78
N LYS A 30 -10.38 -7.55 18.02
CA LYS A 30 -10.16 -8.89 17.47
C LYS A 30 -9.66 -8.79 16.02
N PHE A 31 -8.83 -9.72 15.55
CA PHE A 31 -8.44 -9.73 14.13
C PHE A 31 -9.65 -9.92 13.22
N VAL A 32 -9.71 -9.14 12.14
CA VAL A 32 -10.70 -9.32 11.06
C VAL A 32 -10.46 -10.67 10.37
N HIS A 33 -9.20 -11.05 10.17
CA HIS A 33 -8.75 -12.29 9.54
C HIS A 33 -8.20 -13.32 10.56
N GLU A 34 -8.88 -13.51 11.71
CA GLU A 34 -8.33 -14.33 12.81
C GLU A 34 -7.99 -15.77 12.41
N GLU A 35 -8.81 -16.46 11.61
CA GLU A 35 -8.56 -17.85 11.23
C GLU A 35 -7.31 -17.99 10.35
N GLU A 36 -7.07 -17.01 9.48
CA GLU A 36 -5.92 -16.91 8.60
C GLU A 36 -4.66 -16.59 9.41
N VAL A 37 -4.76 -15.73 10.44
CA VAL A 37 -3.66 -15.49 11.39
C VAL A 37 -3.33 -16.76 12.18
N LYS A 38 -4.32 -17.56 12.59
CA LYS A 38 -4.08 -18.87 13.24
C LYS A 38 -3.38 -19.86 12.29
N LYS A 39 -3.80 -19.94 11.02
CA LYS A 39 -3.11 -20.74 9.99
C LYS A 39 -1.67 -20.29 9.80
N PHE A 40 -1.41 -18.98 9.82
CA PHE A 40 -0.06 -18.42 9.76
C PHE A 40 0.79 -18.84 10.96
N LEU A 41 0.29 -18.73 12.19
CA LEU A 41 1.00 -19.20 13.39
C LEU A 41 1.27 -20.71 13.35
N HIS A 42 0.30 -21.48 12.85
CA HIS A 42 0.49 -22.92 12.64
C HIS A 42 1.59 -23.20 11.61
N ALA A 43 1.61 -22.48 10.49
CA ALA A 43 2.65 -22.61 9.47
C ALA A 43 4.04 -22.25 10.01
N LEU A 44 4.14 -21.21 10.85
CA LEU A 44 5.40 -20.80 11.49
C LEU A 44 6.06 -21.94 12.27
N SER A 45 5.26 -22.85 12.84
CA SER A 45 5.73 -23.93 13.70
C SER A 45 5.78 -25.30 13.02
N THR A 46 5.23 -25.46 11.81
CA THR A 46 5.11 -26.78 11.15
C THR A 46 5.72 -26.85 9.76
N ASN A 47 5.81 -25.74 9.03
CA ASN A 47 6.40 -25.74 7.69
C ASN A 47 7.92 -25.64 7.81
N GLU A 48 8.67 -26.66 7.37
CA GLU A 48 10.14 -26.77 7.54
C GLU A 48 10.95 -25.53 7.11
N LYS A 49 10.40 -24.70 6.22
CA LYS A 49 11.04 -23.45 5.75
C LYS A 49 10.88 -22.26 6.71
N TYR A 50 10.02 -22.38 7.72
CA TYR A 50 9.58 -21.27 8.56
C TYR A 50 10.36 -21.16 9.88
N PRO A 51 10.41 -19.95 10.48
CA PRO A 51 11.28 -19.62 11.61
C PRO A 51 11.23 -20.58 12.81
N PHE A 52 10.07 -21.13 13.16
CA PHE A 52 9.88 -21.95 14.37
C PHE A 52 9.54 -23.41 14.02
N SER A 53 9.86 -23.86 12.81
CA SER A 53 9.41 -25.14 12.28
C SER A 53 10.08 -26.35 12.94
N THR A 54 11.35 -26.23 13.30
CA THR A 54 12.15 -27.29 13.91
C THR A 54 12.51 -26.99 15.37
N PRO A 55 12.72 -28.02 16.20
CA PRO A 55 13.23 -27.83 17.57
C PRO A 55 14.56 -27.07 17.62
N GLU A 56 15.44 -27.28 16.63
CA GLU A 56 16.72 -26.60 16.51
C GLU A 56 16.53 -25.09 16.34
N LEU A 57 15.69 -24.67 15.38
CA LEU A 57 15.40 -23.25 15.17
C LEU A 57 14.69 -22.62 16.37
N ARG A 58 13.80 -23.34 17.05
CA ARG A 58 13.17 -22.83 18.30
C ARG A 58 14.19 -22.61 19.42
N ASN A 59 15.24 -23.43 19.47
CA ASN A 59 16.33 -23.29 20.44
C ASN A 59 17.30 -22.16 20.08
N GLU A 60 17.42 -21.81 18.81
CA GLU A 60 18.16 -20.63 18.35
C GLU A 60 17.34 -19.34 18.58
N LEU A 61 16.03 -19.39 18.30
CA LEU A 61 15.07 -18.28 18.43
C LEU A 61 14.43 -18.22 19.81
N ARG A 62 15.24 -18.18 20.87
CA ARG A 62 14.73 -18.14 22.25
C ARG A 62 14.10 -16.80 22.60
N HIS A 63 14.73 -15.72 22.17
CA HIS A 63 14.26 -14.36 22.42
C HIS A 63 14.14 -13.64 21.08
N THR A 64 12.92 -13.28 20.70
CA THR A 64 12.64 -12.66 19.39
C THR A 64 11.87 -11.36 19.52
N LEU A 65 12.11 -10.43 18.60
CA LEU A 65 11.36 -9.18 18.44
C LEU A 65 10.41 -9.31 17.25
N TRP A 66 9.12 -9.03 17.43
CA TRP A 66 8.13 -9.06 16.35
C TRP A 66 7.55 -7.66 16.19
N LEU A 67 7.60 -7.12 14.97
CA LEU A 67 7.20 -5.74 14.67
C LEU A 67 5.85 -5.70 13.98
N LEU A 68 4.89 -4.98 14.58
CA LEU A 68 3.54 -4.79 14.05
C LEU A 68 3.27 -3.30 13.78
N ASN A 69 2.23 -3.02 12.98
CA ASN A 69 1.87 -1.65 12.61
C ASN A 69 1.00 -0.93 13.65
N ARG A 70 0.19 -1.66 14.44
CA ARG A 70 -0.81 -1.07 15.34
C ARG A 70 -0.79 -1.72 16.72
N VAL A 71 -1.02 -0.92 17.77
CA VAL A 71 -1.09 -1.39 19.16
C VAL A 71 -2.20 -2.42 19.35
N ALA A 72 -3.35 -2.22 18.69
CA ALA A 72 -4.48 -3.15 18.72
C ALA A 72 -4.09 -4.52 18.15
N SER A 73 -3.40 -4.55 17.01
CA SER A 73 -2.89 -5.77 16.38
C SER A 73 -1.89 -6.51 17.30
N ALA A 74 -0.98 -5.78 17.96
CA ALA A 74 -0.03 -6.38 18.89
C ALA A 74 -0.73 -7.00 20.12
N LYS A 75 -1.76 -6.35 20.65
CA LYS A 75 -2.59 -6.90 21.75
C LYS A 75 -3.36 -8.15 21.31
N ALA A 76 -3.96 -8.12 20.11
CA ALA A 76 -4.68 -9.26 19.56
C ALA A 76 -3.74 -10.46 19.32
N LEU A 77 -2.55 -10.21 18.76
CA LEU A 77 -1.55 -11.25 18.53
C LEU A 77 -1.03 -11.85 19.84
N ALA A 78 -0.82 -11.03 20.88
CA ALA A 78 -0.42 -11.52 22.19
C ALA A 78 -1.41 -12.53 22.77
N ALA A 79 -2.71 -12.26 22.60
CA ALA A 79 -3.77 -13.16 23.04
C ALA A 79 -3.76 -14.48 22.27
N LEU A 80 -3.58 -14.45 20.94
CA LEU A 80 -3.48 -15.67 20.13
C LEU A 80 -2.23 -16.49 20.46
N LEU A 81 -1.05 -15.85 20.57
CA LEU A 81 0.20 -16.53 20.92
C LEU A 81 0.11 -17.23 22.27
N SER A 82 -0.54 -16.61 23.26
CA SER A 82 -0.72 -17.20 24.60
C SER A 82 -1.63 -18.43 24.59
N ALA A 83 -2.51 -18.56 23.58
CA ALA A 83 -3.42 -19.69 23.42
C ALA A 83 -2.90 -20.75 22.42
N ASP A 84 -1.81 -20.46 21.71
CA ASP A 84 -1.27 -21.33 20.68
C ASP A 84 -0.49 -22.52 21.29
N PRO A 85 -0.63 -23.75 20.74
CA PRO A 85 0.03 -24.94 21.29
C PRO A 85 1.55 -24.87 21.38
N VAL A 86 2.22 -24.13 20.49
CA VAL A 86 3.69 -24.01 20.45
C VAL A 86 4.13 -22.70 21.08
N PHE A 87 3.49 -21.58 20.72
CA PHE A 87 3.92 -20.26 21.20
C PHE A 87 3.54 -19.97 22.66
N SER A 88 2.64 -20.75 23.26
CA SER A 88 2.37 -20.66 24.71
C SER A 88 3.57 -20.99 25.59
N GLU A 89 4.61 -21.64 25.06
CA GLU A 89 5.91 -21.83 25.73
C GLU A 89 6.73 -20.53 25.87
N TYR A 90 6.39 -19.49 25.10
CA TYR A 90 7.12 -18.23 25.09
C TYR A 90 6.42 -17.21 25.99
N LYS A 91 7.18 -16.54 26.85
CA LYS A 91 6.66 -15.39 27.57
C LYS A 91 6.47 -14.21 26.60
N VAL A 92 5.22 -13.90 26.28
CA VAL A 92 4.88 -12.74 25.44
C VAL A 92 4.99 -11.46 26.26
N VAL A 93 5.71 -10.48 25.73
CA VAL A 93 5.89 -9.14 26.30
C VAL A 93 5.43 -8.10 25.30
N LEU A 94 4.47 -7.27 25.71
CA LEU A 94 4.01 -6.14 24.90
C LEU A 94 4.88 -4.91 25.20
N ALA A 95 5.64 -4.48 24.20
CA ALA A 95 6.41 -3.24 24.16
C ALA A 95 5.74 -2.28 23.16
N ALA A 96 4.52 -1.87 23.51
CA ALA A 96 3.72 -0.96 22.73
C ALA A 96 3.12 0.10 23.66
N GLY A 97 3.17 1.37 23.24
CA GLY A 97 2.62 2.47 24.01
C GLY A 97 1.12 2.31 24.23
N ASP A 98 0.64 2.72 25.41
CA ASP A 98 -0.78 2.80 25.75
C ASP A 98 -1.38 4.19 25.45
N GLY A 99 -0.59 5.08 24.83
CA GLY A 99 -0.95 6.47 24.58
C GLY A 99 -0.59 7.41 25.73
N GLN A 100 0.15 6.97 26.75
CA GLN A 100 0.69 7.85 27.77
C GLN A 100 1.71 8.86 27.22
N ILE A 101 1.81 9.98 27.93
CA ILE A 101 2.36 11.26 27.47
C ILE A 101 3.90 11.31 27.51
N ASP A 102 4.56 10.35 28.14
CA ASP A 102 6.02 10.37 28.37
C ASP A 102 6.69 9.19 27.63
N GLU A 103 7.11 9.43 26.38
CA GLU A 103 7.63 8.37 25.49
C GLU A 103 8.99 7.84 25.95
N GLU A 104 9.82 8.64 26.61
CA GLU A 104 11.10 8.20 27.17
C GLU A 104 10.90 7.29 28.38
N LYS A 105 10.08 7.69 29.36
CA LYS A 105 9.75 6.80 30.49
C LYS A 105 9.04 5.52 30.03
N ALA A 106 8.12 5.61 29.09
CA ALA A 106 7.44 4.43 28.55
C ALA A 106 8.42 3.47 27.84
N THR A 107 9.46 4.01 27.22
CA THR A 107 10.53 3.22 26.59
C THR A 107 11.42 2.56 27.64
N GLU A 108 11.83 3.27 28.69
CA GLU A 108 12.56 2.70 29.83
C GLU A 108 11.77 1.61 30.56
N GLU A 109 10.49 1.83 30.83
CA GLU A 109 9.61 0.83 31.44
C GLU A 109 9.45 -0.41 30.56
N SER A 110 9.31 -0.22 29.25
CA SER A 110 9.22 -1.32 28.29
C SER A 110 10.54 -2.09 28.20
N LEU A 111 11.68 -1.39 28.22
CA LEU A 111 13.01 -2.00 28.26
C LEU A 111 13.16 -2.86 29.51
N HIS A 112 12.86 -2.32 30.70
CA HIS A 112 12.92 -3.07 31.94
C HIS A 112 11.97 -4.27 31.95
N ARG A 113 10.77 -4.14 31.38
CA ARG A 113 9.81 -5.26 31.26
C ARG A 113 10.38 -6.39 30.41
N VAL A 114 11.02 -6.07 29.29
CA VAL A 114 11.64 -7.05 28.41
C VAL A 114 12.86 -7.69 29.09
N GLU A 115 13.74 -6.89 29.70
CA GLU A 115 14.91 -7.40 30.43
C GLU A 115 14.53 -8.36 31.57
N ASN A 116 13.49 -8.03 32.33
CA ASN A 116 13.01 -8.87 33.42
C ASN A 116 12.39 -10.17 32.87
N ALA A 117 11.58 -10.08 31.81
CA ALA A 117 11.00 -11.27 31.18
C ALA A 117 12.10 -12.22 30.66
N ILE A 118 13.16 -11.69 30.05
CA ILE A 118 14.31 -12.47 29.56
C ILE A 118 15.08 -13.12 30.72
N LYS A 119 15.21 -12.45 31.87
CA LYS A 119 15.87 -13.02 33.06
C LYS A 119 15.06 -14.15 33.69
N GLU A 120 13.74 -14.02 33.69
CA GLU A 120 12.82 -14.94 34.38
C GLU A 120 12.34 -16.11 33.53
N ASN A 121 12.45 -16.02 32.19
CA ASN A 121 11.87 -16.99 31.27
C ASN A 121 12.91 -17.44 30.24
N GLU A 122 12.91 -18.74 29.94
CA GLU A 122 13.85 -19.32 28.98
C GLU A 122 13.62 -18.87 27.54
N LYS A 123 12.36 -18.54 27.20
CA LYS A 123 11.89 -18.15 25.87
C LYS A 123 10.96 -16.94 25.98
N THR A 124 11.15 -15.93 25.13
CA THR A 124 10.35 -14.70 25.14
C THR A 124 10.03 -14.20 23.74
N ILE A 125 8.81 -13.69 23.53
CA ILE A 125 8.43 -12.96 22.31
C ILE A 125 8.12 -11.52 22.71
N THR A 126 8.88 -10.56 22.21
CA THR A 126 8.58 -9.13 22.38
C THR A 126 7.79 -8.62 21.19
N LEU A 127 6.56 -8.17 21.40
CA LEU A 127 5.74 -7.53 20.38
C LEU A 127 5.91 -6.00 20.48
N SER A 128 6.31 -5.35 19.39
CA SER A 128 6.51 -3.90 19.34
C SER A 128 5.82 -3.27 18.13
N VAL A 129 5.45 -1.99 18.29
CA VAL A 129 4.89 -1.13 17.22
C VAL A 129 5.83 0.03 16.86
N GLY A 130 7.14 -0.18 17.04
CA GLY A 130 8.17 0.85 16.85
C GLY A 130 8.80 1.36 18.15
N GLN A 131 8.38 0.87 19.32
CA GLN A 131 9.14 1.06 20.55
C GLN A 131 10.33 0.11 20.60
N LEU A 132 11.40 0.52 21.29
CA LEU A 132 12.64 -0.24 21.44
C LEU A 132 13.40 -0.51 20.11
N THR A 133 13.02 0.14 19.01
CA THR A 133 13.70 0.02 17.71
C THR A 133 14.78 1.08 17.51
N VAL A 134 14.79 2.15 18.34
CA VAL A 134 15.77 3.25 18.32
C VAL A 134 16.34 3.45 19.73
N GLY A 135 17.64 3.78 19.84
CA GLY A 135 18.27 4.20 21.10
C GLY A 135 18.51 3.13 22.18
N VAL A 136 17.96 1.91 22.03
CA VAL A 136 18.09 0.83 23.03
C VAL A 136 18.67 -0.45 22.44
N THR A 137 19.35 -1.25 23.27
CA THR A 137 20.00 -2.50 22.84
C THR A 137 19.65 -3.63 23.78
N ILE A 138 18.98 -4.67 23.25
CA ILE A 138 18.71 -5.93 23.95
C ILE A 138 19.52 -7.03 23.23
N PRO A 139 20.72 -7.37 23.73
CA PRO A 139 21.63 -8.27 23.03
C PRO A 139 21.11 -9.71 22.90
N GLN A 140 20.19 -10.12 23.78
CA GLN A 140 19.63 -11.47 23.80
C GLN A 140 18.71 -11.77 22.61
N TRP A 141 18.21 -10.76 21.89
CA TRP A 141 17.39 -11.00 20.71
C TRP A 141 18.19 -11.70 19.61
N SER A 142 17.67 -12.83 19.18
CA SER A 142 18.26 -13.75 18.18
C SER A 142 17.54 -13.69 16.84
N GLY A 143 16.28 -13.24 16.83
CA GLY A 143 15.49 -13.10 15.61
C GLY A 143 14.59 -11.86 15.63
N VAL A 144 14.40 -11.26 14.46
CA VAL A 144 13.37 -10.23 14.22
C VAL A 144 12.36 -10.75 13.21
N LEU A 145 11.07 -10.65 13.52
CA LEU A 145 9.97 -10.93 12.59
C LEU A 145 9.34 -9.61 12.14
N MET A 146 9.41 -9.33 10.84
CA MET A 146 8.83 -8.15 10.20
C MET A 146 7.36 -8.43 9.84
N LEU A 147 6.42 -8.06 10.72
CA LEU A 147 4.97 -8.28 10.54
C LEU A 147 4.22 -6.97 10.20
N CYS A 148 4.90 -6.02 9.57
CA CYS A 148 4.34 -4.75 9.11
C CYS A 148 5.04 -4.24 7.84
N ASN A 149 4.37 -3.37 7.09
CA ASN A 149 4.97 -2.72 5.92
C ASN A 149 5.82 -1.52 6.35
N LEU A 150 7.10 -1.77 6.60
CA LEU A 150 8.08 -0.70 6.84
C LEU A 150 8.36 0.05 5.52
N GLN A 151 8.15 1.36 5.53
CA GLN A 151 8.19 2.20 4.32
C GLN A 151 9.58 2.73 3.98
N SER A 152 10.55 2.68 4.92
CA SER A 152 11.91 3.17 4.66
C SER A 152 12.96 2.08 4.88
N SER A 153 13.90 1.98 3.95
CA SER A 153 15.04 1.06 4.03
C SER A 153 15.87 1.27 5.30
N SER A 154 16.01 2.51 5.76
CA SER A 154 16.68 2.83 7.03
C SER A 154 15.94 2.27 8.25
N ALA A 155 14.61 2.45 8.36
CA ALA A 155 13.85 1.91 9.49
C ALA A 155 13.88 0.38 9.51
N TYR A 156 13.81 -0.24 8.33
CA TYR A 156 13.95 -1.68 8.18
C TYR A 156 15.29 -2.19 8.69
N MET A 157 16.40 -1.61 8.21
CA MET A 157 17.75 -2.03 8.61
C MET A 157 18.01 -1.75 10.10
N GLN A 158 17.51 -0.63 10.63
CA GLN A 158 17.61 -0.32 12.06
C GLN A 158 16.90 -1.35 12.93
N ALA A 159 15.72 -1.83 12.50
CA ALA A 159 15.00 -2.90 13.17
C ALA A 159 15.74 -4.25 13.03
N ALA A 160 16.15 -4.60 11.82
CA ALA A 160 16.85 -5.85 11.50
C ALA A 160 18.15 -6.02 12.32
N PHE A 161 18.97 -4.97 12.40
CA PHE A 161 20.24 -5.00 13.13
C PHE A 161 20.11 -5.14 14.65
N ARG A 162 18.90 -5.03 15.22
CA ARG A 162 18.70 -5.25 16.66
C ARG A 162 19.06 -6.67 17.08
N ALA A 163 18.83 -7.66 16.23
CA ALA A 163 19.22 -9.05 16.51
C ALA A 163 20.72 -9.32 16.36
N GLN A 164 21.51 -8.43 15.74
CA GLN A 164 22.94 -8.70 15.50
C GLN A 164 23.86 -8.44 16.71
N ASN A 165 23.35 -7.79 17.76
CA ASN A 165 24.16 -7.42 18.92
C ASN A 165 24.81 -8.65 19.58
N PRO A 166 26.15 -8.73 19.74
CA PRO A 166 26.81 -9.89 20.33
C PRO A 166 26.28 -10.20 21.73
N CYS A 167 26.02 -11.49 22.01
CA CYS A 167 25.52 -11.93 23.31
C CYS A 167 26.18 -13.23 23.72
N GLN A 168 26.56 -13.30 24.99
CA GLN A 168 26.94 -14.54 25.67
C GLN A 168 25.92 -14.83 26.75
N MET A 169 25.38 -16.04 26.73
CA MET A 169 24.32 -16.48 27.62
C MET A 169 24.82 -17.69 28.39
N VAL A 170 24.42 -17.83 29.66
CA VAL A 170 24.65 -19.06 30.42
C VAL A 170 23.31 -19.76 30.52
N ILE A 171 23.21 -20.95 29.95
CA ILE A 171 22.00 -21.78 29.97
C ILE A 171 22.36 -23.03 30.76
N GLY A 172 21.82 -23.16 31.97
CA GLY A 172 22.23 -24.20 32.91
C GLY A 172 23.71 -24.05 33.28
N THR A 173 24.54 -25.03 32.89
CA THR A 173 25.99 -25.04 33.11
C THR A 173 26.81 -24.65 31.88
N GLU A 174 26.17 -24.47 30.72
CA GLU A 174 26.85 -24.25 29.45
C GLU A 174 26.83 -22.78 29.03
N ARG A 175 27.94 -22.33 28.45
CA ARG A 175 28.07 -20.98 27.89
C ARG A 175 27.75 -21.02 26.41
N TYR A 176 26.67 -20.34 26.03
CA TYR A 176 26.28 -20.17 24.64
C TYR A 176 26.71 -18.80 24.16
N ARG A 177 27.23 -18.74 22.93
CA ARG A 177 27.47 -17.51 22.21
C ARG A 177 26.49 -17.45 21.05
N LYS A 178 25.85 -16.31 20.85
CA LYS A 178 25.05 -16.09 19.65
C LYS A 178 25.97 -16.06 18.43
N GLU A 179 25.84 -17.06 17.56
CA GLU A 179 26.60 -17.17 16.30
C GLU A 179 25.81 -16.60 15.13
N THR A 180 24.49 -16.81 15.12
CA THR A 180 23.59 -16.37 14.05
C THR A 180 22.52 -15.43 14.58
N ALA A 181 22.11 -14.48 13.76
CA ALA A 181 20.97 -13.62 13.99
C ALA A 181 20.05 -13.67 12.77
N TYR A 182 18.75 -13.82 12.99
CA TYR A 182 17.79 -14.01 11.92
C TYR A 182 16.89 -12.80 11.72
N VAL A 183 16.55 -12.52 10.47
CA VAL A 183 15.52 -11.55 10.11
C VAL A 183 14.57 -12.27 9.20
N PHE A 184 13.31 -12.35 9.61
CA PHE A 184 12.26 -13.02 8.87
C PHE A 184 11.29 -11.98 8.34
N ASP A 185 11.11 -12.00 7.03
CA ASP A 185 10.17 -11.16 6.32
C ASP A 185 9.31 -12.04 5.42
N PHE A 186 8.01 -11.79 5.44
CA PHE A 186 7.01 -12.56 4.70
C PHE A 186 6.55 -11.83 3.42
N ASP A 187 7.16 -10.69 3.11
CA ASP A 187 7.03 -9.98 1.84
C ASP A 187 8.39 -10.02 1.09
N PRO A 188 8.59 -11.01 0.20
CA PRO A 188 9.85 -11.17 -0.52
C PRO A 188 10.13 -9.98 -1.45
N THR A 189 9.11 -9.43 -2.08
CA THR A 189 9.23 -8.29 -2.99
C THR A 189 9.76 -7.07 -2.25
N ARG A 190 9.15 -6.72 -1.12
CA ARG A 190 9.60 -5.60 -0.27
C ARG A 190 11.02 -5.80 0.23
N THR A 191 11.34 -6.99 0.75
CA THR A 191 12.65 -7.27 1.35
C THR A 191 13.79 -7.03 0.37
N LEU A 192 13.63 -7.55 -0.85
CA LEU A 192 14.63 -7.44 -1.89
C LEU A 192 14.75 -6.01 -2.46
N ILE A 193 13.64 -5.28 -2.56
CA ILE A 193 13.65 -3.84 -2.92
C ILE A 193 14.37 -3.03 -1.86
N ILE A 194 14.05 -3.22 -0.58
CA ILE A 194 14.71 -2.54 0.53
C ILE A 194 16.21 -2.85 0.54
N PHE A 195 16.58 -4.09 0.24
CA PHE A 195 17.97 -4.51 0.18
C PHE A 195 18.74 -3.81 -0.94
N ASP A 196 18.16 -3.77 -2.15
CA ASP A 196 18.69 -3.04 -3.31
C ASP A 196 18.82 -1.53 -3.01
N GLU A 197 17.76 -0.91 -2.50
CA GLU A 197 17.76 0.51 -2.11
C GLU A 197 18.83 0.80 -1.07
N PHE A 198 18.94 -0.03 -0.03
CA PHE A 198 19.94 0.17 1.00
C PHE A 198 21.35 0.04 0.44
N ALA A 199 21.64 -0.99 -0.35
CA ALA A 199 22.94 -1.19 -0.98
C ALA A 199 23.34 -0.01 -1.87
N ASN A 200 22.40 0.55 -2.62
CA ASN A 200 22.66 1.58 -3.62
C ASN A 200 22.57 3.02 -3.09
N ASN A 201 21.83 3.27 -2.02
CA ASN A 201 21.76 4.59 -1.38
C ASN A 201 22.94 4.87 -0.44
N LEU A 202 23.77 3.87 -0.15
CA LEU A 202 25.00 4.05 0.64
C LEU A 202 26.12 4.77 -0.13
N SER A 203 26.09 4.76 -1.47
CA SER A 203 27.10 5.41 -2.32
C SER A 203 26.52 6.62 -3.05
N THR A 204 27.23 7.75 -3.03
CA THR A 204 26.83 8.97 -3.75
C THR A 204 26.79 8.80 -5.27
N SER A 205 27.54 7.83 -5.82
CA SER A 205 27.54 7.52 -7.26
C SER A 205 26.30 6.77 -7.73
N THR A 206 25.64 6.04 -6.82
CA THR A 206 24.45 5.21 -7.13
C THR A 206 23.16 5.70 -6.46
N ALA A 207 23.26 6.67 -5.55
CA ALA A 207 22.11 7.27 -4.89
C ALA A 207 21.17 7.98 -5.87
N ALA A 208 19.87 7.98 -5.56
CA ALA A 208 18.82 8.55 -6.39
C ALA A 208 18.75 7.93 -7.81
N GLY A 209 18.99 6.63 -7.92
CA GLY A 209 18.89 5.88 -9.19
C GLY A 209 20.02 6.14 -10.18
N LYS A 210 21.10 6.81 -9.74
CA LYS A 210 22.30 7.04 -10.56
C LYS A 210 23.15 5.76 -10.65
N GLY A 211 24.13 5.77 -11.55
CA GLY A 211 25.08 4.67 -11.72
C GLY A 211 24.60 3.57 -12.67
N THR A 212 25.55 2.75 -13.11
CA THR A 212 25.33 1.69 -14.08
C THR A 212 24.71 0.45 -13.43
N SER A 213 24.04 -0.39 -14.23
CA SER A 213 23.53 -1.69 -13.77
C SER A 213 24.63 -2.56 -13.14
N GLN A 214 25.88 -2.43 -13.59
CA GLN A 214 27.01 -3.17 -13.03
C GLN A 214 27.41 -2.65 -11.65
N GLU A 215 27.50 -1.33 -11.47
CA GLU A 215 27.81 -0.72 -10.17
C GLU A 215 26.76 -1.08 -9.11
N ARG A 216 25.48 -1.10 -9.51
CA ARG A 216 24.39 -1.51 -8.63
C ARG A 216 24.52 -2.96 -8.18
N LYS A 217 24.84 -3.85 -9.13
CA LYS A 217 25.07 -5.27 -8.85
C LYS A 217 26.27 -5.47 -7.91
N ASP A 218 27.36 -4.72 -8.12
CA ASP A 218 28.56 -4.80 -7.29
C ASP A 218 28.29 -4.34 -5.84
N ASN A 219 27.50 -3.27 -5.65
CA ASN A 219 27.09 -2.79 -4.33
C ASN A 219 26.26 -3.84 -3.57
N ILE A 220 25.30 -4.45 -4.25
CA ILE A 220 24.48 -5.55 -3.68
C ILE A 220 25.37 -6.74 -3.32
N GLY A 221 26.31 -7.12 -4.20
CA GLY A 221 27.26 -8.20 -3.92
C GLY A 221 28.13 -7.94 -2.69
N ARG A 222 28.53 -6.68 -2.43
CA ARG A 222 29.25 -6.32 -1.20
C ARG A 222 28.39 -6.50 0.04
N LEU A 223 27.13 -6.11 -0.01
CA LEU A 223 26.20 -6.23 1.13
C LEU A 223 25.88 -7.70 1.45
N LEU A 224 25.73 -8.54 0.42
CA LEU A 224 25.49 -9.99 0.58
C LEU A 224 26.59 -10.70 1.36
N ASN A 225 27.84 -10.21 1.33
CA ASN A 225 28.94 -10.77 2.13
C ASN A 225 28.71 -10.62 3.65
N PHE A 226 27.89 -9.66 4.07
CA PHE A 226 27.59 -9.40 5.48
C PHE A 226 26.16 -9.79 5.86
N PHE A 227 25.24 -9.74 4.90
CA PHE A 227 23.83 -10.02 5.10
C PHE A 227 23.34 -10.94 3.97
N PRO A 228 23.58 -12.26 4.09
CA PRO A 228 23.08 -13.22 3.11
C PRO A 228 21.55 -13.23 3.13
N VAL A 229 20.96 -13.22 1.94
CA VAL A 229 19.50 -13.31 1.77
C VAL A 229 19.17 -14.73 1.32
N ILE A 230 18.33 -15.41 2.09
CA ILE A 230 17.87 -16.77 1.78
C ILE A 230 16.40 -16.67 1.40
N GLY A 231 16.05 -17.21 0.24
CA GLY A 231 14.67 -17.23 -0.23
C GLY A 231 14.36 -18.49 -1.01
N GLU A 232 13.08 -18.64 -1.36
CA GLU A 232 12.59 -19.78 -2.11
C GLU A 232 12.91 -19.64 -3.61
N ASP A 233 13.53 -20.67 -4.20
CA ASP A 233 13.73 -20.77 -5.64
C ASP A 233 12.46 -21.27 -6.38
N GLU A 234 12.52 -21.37 -7.72
CA GLU A 234 11.38 -21.83 -8.53
C GLU A 234 10.98 -23.29 -8.25
N GLU A 235 11.86 -24.07 -7.62
CA GLU A 235 11.66 -25.47 -7.28
C GLU A 235 11.20 -25.64 -5.82
N GLY A 236 10.96 -24.51 -5.14
CA GLY A 236 10.46 -24.47 -3.78
C GLY A 236 11.51 -24.79 -2.72
N ARG A 237 12.80 -24.53 -2.98
CA ARG A 237 13.90 -24.78 -2.03
C ARG A 237 14.46 -23.48 -1.51
N MET A 238 14.87 -23.47 -0.24
CA MET A 238 15.56 -22.32 0.35
C MET A 238 17.00 -22.27 -0.15
N VAL A 239 17.36 -21.20 -0.86
CA VAL A 239 18.70 -20.98 -1.42
C VAL A 239 19.18 -19.57 -1.07
N GLU A 240 20.50 -19.42 -0.95
CA GLU A 240 21.12 -18.09 -0.85
C GLU A 240 21.06 -17.39 -2.22
N PHE A 241 20.59 -16.15 -2.23
CA PHE A 241 20.48 -15.35 -3.44
C PHE A 241 21.76 -14.60 -3.76
N ASP A 242 22.10 -14.58 -5.06
CA ASP A 242 23.16 -13.71 -5.58
C ASP A 242 22.64 -12.31 -5.97
N ALA A 243 23.56 -11.39 -6.25
CA ALA A 243 23.21 -10.00 -6.58
C ALA A 243 22.33 -9.87 -7.84
N SER A 244 22.42 -10.81 -8.79
CA SER A 244 21.55 -10.85 -9.95
C SER A 244 20.13 -11.25 -9.58
N GLN A 245 19.97 -12.25 -8.70
CA GLN A 245 18.69 -12.71 -8.19
C GLN A 245 17.99 -11.64 -7.34
N ILE A 246 18.74 -10.91 -6.49
CA ILE A 246 18.18 -9.78 -5.71
C ILE A 246 17.52 -8.72 -6.62
N LEU A 247 18.11 -8.45 -7.80
CA LEU A 247 17.58 -7.47 -8.75
C LEU A 247 16.42 -8.03 -9.59
N SER A 248 16.46 -9.31 -9.97
CA SER A 248 15.50 -9.89 -10.93
C SER A 248 14.25 -10.49 -10.27
N ILE A 249 14.38 -11.10 -9.08
CA ILE A 249 13.26 -11.74 -8.38
C ILE A 249 12.13 -10.74 -8.08
N PRO A 250 12.39 -9.52 -7.56
CA PRO A 250 11.31 -8.58 -7.26
C PRO A 250 10.54 -8.15 -8.51
N ARG A 251 11.27 -7.94 -9.61
CA ARG A 251 10.67 -7.62 -10.91
C ARG A 251 9.76 -8.75 -11.39
N ARG A 252 10.24 -9.98 -11.35
CA ARG A 252 9.46 -11.18 -11.71
C ARG A 252 8.26 -11.39 -10.80
N LEU A 253 8.39 -11.21 -9.50
CA LEU A 253 7.28 -11.32 -8.55
C LEU A 253 6.22 -10.23 -8.80
N LYS A 254 6.65 -8.99 -9.03
CA LYS A 254 5.73 -7.89 -9.41
C LYS A 254 5.01 -8.21 -10.71
N SER A 255 5.71 -8.62 -11.76
CA SER A 255 5.08 -8.90 -13.05
C SER A 255 4.13 -10.10 -13.00
N GLN A 256 4.48 -11.16 -12.29
CA GLN A 256 3.58 -12.29 -12.03
C GLN A 256 2.33 -11.87 -11.26
N GLU A 257 2.48 -11.00 -10.27
CA GLU A 257 1.37 -10.47 -9.49
C GLU A 257 0.45 -9.56 -10.32
N VAL A 258 1.03 -8.72 -11.18
CA VAL A 258 0.29 -7.92 -12.16
C VAL A 258 -0.55 -8.82 -13.07
N VAL A 259 0.04 -9.89 -13.63
CA VAL A 259 -0.67 -10.84 -14.50
C VAL A 259 -1.78 -11.58 -13.74
N ARG A 260 -1.51 -12.08 -12.53
CA ARG A 260 -2.51 -12.75 -11.68
C ARG A 260 -3.70 -11.87 -11.35
N ARG A 261 -3.49 -10.56 -11.18
CA ARG A 261 -4.55 -9.57 -10.97
C ARG A 261 -5.23 -9.08 -12.26
N GLY A 262 -4.81 -9.59 -13.42
CA GLY A 262 -5.31 -9.10 -14.70
C GLY A 262 -4.97 -7.63 -14.93
N PHE A 263 -3.76 -7.22 -14.56
CA PHE A 263 -3.21 -5.87 -14.72
C PHE A 263 -3.90 -4.77 -13.87
N ILE A 264 -4.75 -5.15 -12.91
CA ILE A 264 -5.32 -4.23 -11.91
C ILE A 264 -4.38 -4.19 -10.70
N SER A 265 -3.20 -3.58 -10.85
CA SER A 265 -2.17 -3.51 -9.80
C SER A 265 -1.48 -2.17 -9.77
N ASN A 266 -1.24 -1.62 -8.58
CA ASN A 266 -0.46 -0.39 -8.43
C ASN A 266 1.02 -0.55 -8.82
N PHE A 267 1.55 -1.77 -8.95
CA PHE A 267 2.93 -2.01 -9.38
C PHE A 267 3.22 -1.55 -10.82
N LEU A 268 2.18 -1.36 -11.63
CA LEU A 268 2.31 -0.85 -13.00
C LEU A 268 2.53 0.67 -13.06
N PHE A 269 2.35 1.40 -11.95
CA PHE A 269 2.39 2.86 -11.97
C PHE A 269 3.52 3.40 -11.11
N HIS A 270 4.14 4.45 -11.61
CA HIS A 270 5.22 5.16 -10.92
C HIS A 270 4.97 6.67 -10.99
N ASN A 271 5.71 7.45 -10.21
CA ASN A 271 5.68 8.92 -10.26
C ASN A 271 4.28 9.57 -10.21
N ILE A 272 3.30 8.96 -9.53
CA ILE A 272 1.93 9.50 -9.47
C ILE A 272 1.91 10.94 -8.92
N GLY A 273 2.86 11.29 -8.05
CA GLY A 273 3.03 12.64 -7.55
C GLY A 273 3.28 13.71 -8.62
N ASN A 274 3.72 13.33 -9.83
CA ASN A 274 3.88 14.26 -10.96
C ASN A 274 2.55 14.91 -11.37
N ILE A 275 1.41 14.32 -10.98
CA ILE A 275 0.08 14.86 -11.29
C ILE A 275 -0.19 16.23 -10.66
N PHE A 276 0.44 16.55 -9.53
CA PHE A 276 0.17 17.80 -8.81
C PHE A 276 0.75 19.05 -9.50
N GLY A 277 1.61 18.87 -10.51
CA GLY A 277 2.08 19.92 -11.41
C GLY A 277 1.61 19.74 -12.85
N ALA A 278 0.63 18.85 -13.09
CA ALA A 278 0.15 18.54 -14.42
C ALA A 278 -0.91 19.55 -14.91
N PRO A 279 -1.05 19.76 -16.23
CA PRO A 279 -2.13 20.59 -16.75
C PRO A 279 -3.51 19.98 -16.50
N SER A 280 -4.55 20.83 -16.51
CA SER A 280 -5.96 20.40 -16.42
C SER A 280 -6.32 19.32 -17.44
N ARG A 281 -5.71 19.37 -18.64
CA ARG A 281 -5.81 18.32 -19.68
C ARG A 281 -5.53 16.92 -19.12
N VAL A 282 -4.58 16.74 -18.20
CA VAL A 282 -4.29 15.43 -17.62
C VAL A 282 -5.47 14.93 -16.77
N GLY A 283 -6.15 15.84 -16.06
CA GLY A 283 -7.38 15.52 -15.34
C GLY A 283 -8.51 15.07 -16.27
N ASP A 284 -8.64 15.72 -17.43
CA ASP A 284 -9.62 15.36 -18.46
C ASP A 284 -9.31 13.99 -19.08
N ILE A 285 -8.03 13.74 -19.42
CA ILE A 285 -7.57 12.45 -19.95
C ILE A 285 -7.90 11.34 -18.96
N LEU A 286 -7.55 11.51 -17.69
CA LEU A 286 -7.81 10.51 -16.65
C LEU A 286 -9.31 10.28 -16.46
N SER A 287 -10.12 11.34 -16.47
CA SER A 287 -11.58 11.24 -16.29
C SER A 287 -12.28 10.53 -17.45
N ASN A 288 -11.68 10.54 -18.65
CA ASN A 288 -12.19 9.80 -19.81
C ASN A 288 -11.88 8.29 -19.75
N MET A 289 -10.89 7.89 -18.94
CA MET A 289 -10.62 6.47 -18.72
C MET A 289 -11.69 5.83 -17.83
N PRO A 290 -12.01 4.54 -18.03
CA PRO A 290 -12.74 3.80 -17.01
C PRO A 290 -11.93 3.76 -15.70
N SER A 291 -12.61 3.77 -14.56
CA SER A 291 -11.96 3.53 -13.25
C SER A 291 -12.05 2.07 -12.80
N ALA A 292 -11.02 1.56 -12.12
CA ALA A 292 -10.99 0.25 -11.48
C ALA A 292 -10.38 0.36 -10.07
N THR A 293 -10.96 -0.36 -9.09
CA THR A 293 -10.43 -0.46 -7.72
C THR A 293 -9.69 -1.79 -7.52
N GLU A 294 -8.73 -1.85 -6.59
CA GLU A 294 -7.94 -3.05 -6.28
C GLU A 294 -8.83 -3.97 -5.43
N ASP A 295 -9.64 -3.36 -4.56
CA ASP A 295 -10.67 -4.02 -3.76
C ASP A 295 -12.05 -3.38 -3.88
N LYS A 296 -13.09 -4.22 -3.76
CA LYS A 296 -14.50 -3.79 -3.67
C LYS A 296 -14.90 -3.26 -2.29
N LYS A 297 -14.07 -3.40 -1.25
CA LYS A 297 -14.42 -3.12 0.15
C LYS A 297 -14.22 -1.67 0.61
N ASN A 298 -13.27 -0.93 0.02
CA ASN A 298 -13.05 0.49 0.35
C ASN A 298 -13.79 1.40 -0.65
N LYS A 299 -15.12 1.47 -0.53
CA LYS A 299 -15.93 2.48 -1.23
C LYS A 299 -15.74 3.87 -0.60
N ARG A 300 -14.56 4.45 -0.70
CA ARG A 300 -14.44 5.92 -0.64
C ARG A 300 -15.02 6.45 -1.96
N LYS A 301 -15.89 7.46 -1.89
CA LYS A 301 -16.45 8.07 -3.10
C LYS A 301 -15.28 8.61 -3.94
N PRO A 302 -15.23 8.36 -5.26
CA PRO A 302 -14.21 8.94 -6.13
C PRO A 302 -14.27 10.47 -5.99
N VAL A 303 -13.13 11.09 -5.72
CA VAL A 303 -13.01 12.56 -5.82
C VAL A 303 -12.92 12.92 -7.30
N PRO A 304 -13.68 13.90 -7.80
CA PRO A 304 -13.53 14.38 -9.17
C PRO A 304 -12.08 14.84 -9.42
N ILE A 305 -11.39 14.19 -10.36
CA ILE A 305 -9.97 14.49 -10.66
C ILE A 305 -9.83 15.93 -11.18
N SER A 306 -10.81 16.42 -11.93
CA SER A 306 -10.87 17.78 -12.48
C SER A 306 -10.89 18.89 -11.42
N GLU A 307 -11.33 18.60 -10.19
CA GLU A 307 -11.36 19.57 -9.08
C GLU A 307 -10.13 19.46 -8.17
N ALA A 308 -9.32 18.41 -8.34
CA ALA A 308 -8.28 18.02 -7.38
C ALA A 308 -6.84 18.11 -7.93
N ILE A 309 -6.69 18.14 -9.26
CA ILE A 309 -5.49 18.71 -9.89
C ILE A 309 -5.63 20.22 -9.75
N PRO A 310 -4.74 20.92 -9.03
CA PRO A 310 -4.83 22.36 -8.94
C PRO A 310 -4.78 22.93 -10.36
N GLY A 311 -5.90 23.46 -10.85
CA GLY A 311 -5.81 24.61 -11.73
C GLY A 311 -5.03 25.67 -10.96
N ASP A 312 -4.14 26.39 -11.62
CA ASP A 312 -3.26 27.40 -11.01
C ASP A 312 -4.10 28.63 -10.59
N ASP A 313 -5.05 28.45 -9.66
CA ASP A 313 -5.98 29.48 -9.20
C ASP A 313 -5.32 30.31 -8.10
N SER A 314 -4.49 31.25 -8.52
CA SER A 314 -4.07 32.39 -7.72
C SER A 314 -4.99 33.58 -7.97
N GLY A 315 -6.21 33.50 -7.44
CA GLY A 315 -7.04 34.58 -6.89
C GLY A 315 -7.24 35.88 -7.67
N ASN A 316 -8.50 36.22 -7.96
CA ASN A 316 -8.98 37.58 -7.70
C ASN A 316 -10.51 37.65 -7.53
N GLY A 317 -10.96 38.34 -6.49
CA GLY A 317 -12.36 38.75 -6.37
C GLY A 317 -12.64 39.99 -7.22
N ASN A 318 -13.80 40.05 -7.89
CA ASN A 318 -14.72 41.18 -7.81
C ASN A 318 -16.06 40.87 -8.52
N ASP A 319 -17.14 40.84 -7.72
CA ASP A 319 -18.32 41.70 -7.82
C ASP A 319 -19.01 41.96 -9.19
N ASN A 320 -20.21 41.38 -9.38
CA ASN A 320 -21.51 42.10 -9.45
C ASN A 320 -22.60 41.36 -10.25
N GLY A 321 -23.74 41.15 -9.58
CA GLY A 321 -25.04 41.64 -10.06
C GLY A 321 -25.79 40.92 -11.19
N ASN A 322 -26.89 40.27 -10.79
CA ASN A 322 -28.21 40.23 -11.43
C ASN A 322 -28.37 39.50 -12.79
N ASP A 323 -29.12 38.40 -12.81
CA ASP A 323 -30.54 38.42 -13.20
C ASP A 323 -31.21 37.04 -13.07
N ASN A 324 -32.50 37.09 -12.81
CA ASN A 324 -33.45 35.99 -12.65
C ASN A 324 -33.47 35.02 -13.85
N ASP A 325 -33.65 33.71 -13.60
CA ASP A 325 -34.94 33.09 -13.92
C ASP A 325 -35.16 31.72 -13.27
N SER A 326 -36.45 31.41 -13.21
CA SER A 326 -37.21 30.51 -12.35
C SER A 326 -37.15 28.99 -12.65
N ASP A 327 -37.37 28.23 -11.56
CA ASP A 327 -38.09 26.96 -11.40
C ASP A 327 -37.81 25.76 -12.34
N ASN A 328 -37.26 24.67 -11.78
CA ASN A 328 -38.07 23.45 -11.57
C ASN A 328 -37.47 22.51 -10.51
N ASP A 329 -38.34 22.03 -9.62
CA ASP A 329 -38.08 21.23 -8.43
C ASP A 329 -37.56 19.81 -8.74
N GLY A 330 -36.51 19.40 -8.03
CA GLY A 330 -36.00 18.04 -8.01
C GLY A 330 -34.95 17.82 -6.92
N LYS A 331 -35.37 17.87 -5.65
CA LYS A 331 -34.64 17.48 -4.41
C LYS A 331 -33.20 16.98 -4.64
N SER A 332 -32.24 17.90 -4.59
CA SER A 332 -30.83 17.58 -4.43
C SER A 332 -30.53 17.35 -2.93
N ASN A 333 -30.12 16.14 -2.58
CA ASN A 333 -29.44 15.88 -1.32
C ASN A 333 -28.10 16.62 -1.37
N GLY A 334 -27.86 17.51 -0.41
CA GLY A 334 -26.69 18.38 -0.33
C GLY A 334 -25.38 17.65 -0.58
N LEU A 335 -24.76 17.95 -1.72
CA LEU A 335 -23.33 17.78 -1.93
C LEU A 335 -22.66 18.94 -1.19
N GLU A 336 -21.98 18.66 -0.08
CA GLU A 336 -20.92 19.54 0.39
C GLU A 336 -19.78 19.45 -0.62
N SER A 337 -19.51 20.57 -1.30
CA SER A 337 -18.38 20.74 -2.20
C SER A 337 -17.06 20.52 -1.44
N PRO A 338 -16.02 19.93 -2.08
CA PRO A 338 -14.70 19.88 -1.49
C PRO A 338 -14.19 21.32 -1.33
N LYS A 339 -13.86 21.70 -0.09
CA LYS A 339 -13.32 23.02 0.21
C LYS A 339 -11.96 23.15 -0.47
N THR A 340 -11.85 24.14 -1.34
CA THR A 340 -10.62 24.59 -1.99
C THR A 340 -9.43 24.63 -1.04
N VAL A 341 -8.27 24.24 -1.58
CA VAL A 341 -6.91 24.30 -1.03
C VAL A 341 -6.81 25.37 0.05
N ALA A 342 -6.78 24.94 1.31
CA ALA A 342 -6.70 25.82 2.47
C ALA A 342 -5.26 26.28 2.69
N ILE A 343 -4.73 27.11 1.79
CA ILE A 343 -3.48 27.83 2.03
C ILE A 343 -3.85 29.26 2.45
N GLY A 344 -3.51 29.64 3.69
CA GLY A 344 -3.61 31.04 4.15
C GLY A 344 -4.90 31.47 4.86
N LYS A 345 -5.75 30.54 5.32
CA LYS A 345 -6.97 30.88 6.10
C LYS A 345 -6.72 31.16 7.59
N ALA A 346 -5.47 31.08 8.05
CA ALA A 346 -5.06 31.35 9.43
C ALA A 346 -5.53 32.72 10.01
N PRO A 347 -5.57 33.84 9.24
CA PRO A 347 -5.99 35.13 9.78
C PRO A 347 -7.48 35.22 10.14
N ASP A 348 -8.34 34.46 9.45
CA ASP A 348 -9.80 34.58 9.57
C ASP A 348 -10.38 33.81 10.77
N LEU A 349 -9.68 32.80 11.30
CA LEU A 349 -10.18 31.99 12.42
C LEU A 349 -10.06 32.67 13.79
N PHE A 350 -8.95 33.39 14.02
CA PHE A 350 -8.61 33.90 15.34
C PHE A 350 -8.97 35.38 15.53
N GLY A 351 -9.46 36.06 14.48
CA GLY A 351 -9.68 37.50 14.51
C GLY A 351 -8.37 38.28 14.76
N PRO A 352 -8.43 39.55 15.21
CA PRO A 352 -7.22 40.28 15.59
C PRO A 352 -6.46 39.53 16.70
N LYS A 353 -5.14 39.40 16.57
CA LYS A 353 -4.23 38.69 17.50
C LYS A 353 -4.56 38.99 18.97
N ILE A 354 -5.24 38.06 19.66
CA ILE A 354 -5.72 38.24 21.04
C ILE A 354 -4.68 37.79 22.10
N TYR A 355 -3.39 37.74 21.74
CA TYR A 355 -2.33 37.18 22.58
C TYR A 355 -2.15 37.94 23.91
N GLU A 356 -2.38 39.25 23.93
CA GLU A 356 -2.35 40.05 25.17
C GLU A 356 -3.45 39.68 26.18
N ASP A 357 -4.65 39.29 25.71
CA ASP A 357 -5.76 38.84 26.59
C ASP A 357 -5.53 37.41 27.12
N LEU A 358 -4.74 36.60 26.41
CA LEU A 358 -4.39 35.24 26.83
C LEU A 358 -3.28 35.25 27.89
N THR A 359 -2.24 36.07 27.71
CA THR A 359 -1.18 36.27 28.72
C THR A 359 -1.74 36.85 30.02
N GLY A 360 -2.67 37.81 29.93
CA GLY A 360 -3.34 38.37 31.11
C GLY A 360 -4.13 37.35 31.95
N LYS A 361 -4.66 36.29 31.33
CA LYS A 361 -5.37 35.20 32.03
C LYS A 361 -4.45 34.24 32.78
N CYS A 362 -3.15 34.24 32.48
CA CYS A 362 -2.12 33.44 33.16
C CYS A 362 -1.39 34.22 34.26
N GLN A 363 -1.51 35.56 34.27
CA GLN A 363 -0.77 36.46 35.16
C GLN A 363 -0.88 36.06 36.64
N GLU A 364 -2.09 35.77 37.14
CA GLU A 364 -2.29 35.37 38.54
C GLU A 364 -1.55 34.07 38.91
N SER A 365 -1.45 33.12 37.99
CA SER A 365 -0.75 31.84 38.23
C SER A 365 0.77 32.03 38.17
N ILE A 366 1.25 32.91 37.30
CA ILE A 366 2.68 33.29 37.21
C ILE A 366 3.09 34.09 38.46
N GLU A 367 2.25 34.99 38.97
CA GLU A 367 2.51 35.72 40.21
C GLU A 367 2.53 34.81 41.46
N GLN A 368 1.79 33.71 41.44
CA GLN A 368 1.85 32.69 42.49
C GLN A 368 3.16 31.88 42.44
N LEU A 369 3.70 31.65 41.23
CA LEU A 369 5.00 31.02 41.03
C LEU A 369 6.14 31.90 41.60
N ASP A 370 6.08 33.22 41.42
CA ASP A 370 7.07 34.15 41.98
C ASP A 370 7.11 34.17 43.51
N LYS A 371 6.01 33.77 44.16
CA LYS A 371 5.89 33.69 45.63
C LYS A 371 6.19 32.29 46.18
N SER A 372 6.49 31.30 45.32
CA SER A 372 6.68 29.90 45.72
C SER A 372 8.07 29.60 46.25
N ASP A 373 8.21 28.84 47.33
CA ASP A 373 9.52 28.36 47.80
C ASP A 373 10.00 27.13 47.00
N GLU A 374 11.24 26.70 47.22
CA GLU A 374 11.84 25.51 46.59
C GLU A 374 10.94 24.26 46.67
N THR A 375 10.22 24.08 47.78
CA THR A 375 9.39 22.89 48.01
C THR A 375 8.05 22.93 47.27
N ASN A 376 7.56 24.14 46.95
CA ASN A 376 6.25 24.36 46.33
C ASN A 376 6.34 24.85 44.88
N ALA A 377 7.53 25.24 44.40
CA ALA A 377 7.75 25.70 43.02
C ALA A 377 7.25 24.72 41.96
N GLY A 378 7.50 23.43 42.15
CA GLY A 378 7.01 22.40 41.24
C GLY A 378 5.48 22.27 41.19
N LYS A 379 4.76 22.58 42.28
CA LYS A 379 3.28 22.58 42.32
C LYS A 379 2.72 23.86 41.70
N ALA A 380 3.36 24.99 41.95
CA ALA A 380 2.98 26.26 41.33
C ALA A 380 3.15 26.20 39.79
N MET A 381 4.21 25.55 39.30
CA MET A 381 4.39 25.28 37.87
C MET A 381 3.27 24.39 37.31
N ASP A 382 2.86 23.33 38.04
CA ASP A 382 1.75 22.47 37.61
C ASP A 382 0.42 23.27 37.47
N GLN A 383 0.22 24.29 38.32
CA GLN A 383 -0.94 25.19 38.22
C GLN A 383 -0.86 26.09 36.99
N VAL A 384 0.32 26.65 36.69
CA VAL A 384 0.57 27.42 35.46
C VAL A 384 0.29 26.56 34.22
N ALA A 385 0.83 25.33 34.18
CA ALA A 385 0.61 24.40 33.07
C ALA A 385 -0.87 24.02 32.91
N ALA A 386 -1.58 23.78 34.02
CA ALA A 386 -3.02 23.49 34.00
C ALA A 386 -3.85 24.66 33.46
N LYS A 387 -3.49 25.90 33.83
CA LYS A 387 -4.19 27.09 33.36
C LYS A 387 -3.96 27.37 31.88
N ILE A 388 -2.73 27.25 31.42
CA ILE A 388 -2.38 27.37 29.99
C ILE A 388 -3.12 26.30 29.19
N LYS A 389 -3.13 25.06 29.68
CA LYS A 389 -3.88 23.97 29.05
C LYS A 389 -5.36 24.33 28.92
N GLU A 390 -6.02 24.81 29.98
CA GLU A 390 -7.43 25.22 29.93
C GLU A 390 -7.66 26.30 28.86
N ILE A 391 -6.79 27.31 28.81
CA ILE A 391 -6.87 28.42 27.86
C ILE A 391 -6.68 27.92 26.42
N ILE A 392 -5.64 27.15 26.13
CA ILE A 392 -5.38 26.62 24.78
C ILE A 392 -6.51 25.67 24.34
N MET A 393 -7.04 24.84 25.24
CA MET A 393 -8.16 23.95 24.89
C MET A 393 -9.40 24.75 24.46
N ARG A 394 -9.76 25.79 25.22
CA ARG A 394 -10.97 26.58 25.00
C ARG A 394 -10.83 27.58 23.85
N ASP A 395 -9.70 28.28 23.78
CA ASP A 395 -9.53 29.45 22.91
C ASP A 395 -8.80 29.08 21.59
N VAL A 396 -8.18 27.89 21.50
CA VAL A 396 -7.45 27.44 20.29
C VAL A 396 -8.01 26.12 19.76
N VAL A 397 -8.01 25.06 20.57
CA VAL A 397 -8.43 23.72 20.10
C VAL A 397 -9.92 23.66 19.76
N ASP A 398 -10.78 24.22 20.60
CA ASP A 398 -12.24 24.23 20.37
C ASP A 398 -12.66 24.94 19.08
N PRO A 399 -12.18 26.16 18.76
CA PRO A 399 -12.43 26.81 17.48
C PRO A 399 -11.96 26.00 16.27
N ILE A 400 -10.72 25.50 16.29
CA ILE A 400 -10.16 24.71 15.18
C ILE A 400 -10.95 23.41 14.99
N ALA A 401 -11.30 22.73 16.08
CA ALA A 401 -12.04 21.47 16.05
C ALA A 401 -13.46 21.62 15.49
N LYS A 402 -14.12 22.76 15.71
CA LYS A 402 -15.42 23.06 15.09
C LYS A 402 -15.33 23.18 13.58
N GLN A 403 -14.21 23.65 13.05
CA GLN A 403 -14.03 23.91 11.62
C GLN A 403 -13.45 22.73 10.84
N TYR A 404 -12.49 22.00 11.43
CA TYR A 404 -11.72 20.94 10.77
C TYR A 404 -11.98 19.53 11.34
N GLY A 405 -12.77 19.41 12.41
CA GLY A 405 -13.05 18.13 13.08
C GLY A 405 -11.86 17.59 13.91
N SER A 406 -11.98 16.39 14.48
CA SER A 406 -10.90 15.68 15.21
C SER A 406 -10.43 16.28 16.55
N LYS A 407 -11.36 16.82 17.35
CA LYS A 407 -11.10 17.38 18.70
C LYS A 407 -10.20 16.51 19.58
N GLN A 408 -10.53 15.23 19.73
CA GLN A 408 -9.80 14.32 20.63
C GLN A 408 -8.32 14.12 20.25
N GLU A 409 -7.99 14.14 18.95
CA GLU A 409 -6.60 13.97 18.51
C GLU A 409 -5.78 15.23 18.80
N MET A 410 -6.35 16.41 18.51
CA MET A 410 -5.71 17.70 18.81
C MET A 410 -5.54 17.91 20.32
N GLU A 411 -6.56 17.59 21.12
CA GLU A 411 -6.47 17.61 22.58
C GLU A 411 -5.31 16.75 23.06
N ARG A 412 -5.15 15.53 22.53
CA ARG A 412 -4.04 14.64 22.90
C ARG A 412 -2.68 15.22 22.52
N GLN A 413 -2.55 15.76 21.30
CA GLN A 413 -1.31 16.36 20.81
C GLN A 413 -0.88 17.54 21.68
N VAL A 414 -1.75 18.54 21.82
CA VAL A 414 -1.45 19.75 22.62
C VAL A 414 -1.21 19.41 24.09
N ASN A 415 -2.01 18.51 24.67
CA ASN A 415 -1.80 18.09 26.06
C ASN A 415 -0.45 17.40 26.27
N ARG A 416 -0.01 16.61 25.29
CA ARG A 416 1.26 15.91 25.34
C ARG A 416 2.41 16.90 25.29
N GLU A 417 2.35 17.84 24.38
CA GLU A 417 3.42 18.81 24.15
C GLU A 417 3.59 19.79 25.31
N ILE A 418 2.49 20.38 25.80
CA ILE A 418 2.51 21.23 27.01
C ILE A 418 3.11 20.46 28.17
N LYS A 419 2.62 19.24 28.45
CA LYS A 419 3.11 18.43 29.56
C LYS A 419 4.60 18.11 29.42
N THR A 420 5.06 17.75 28.22
CA THR A 420 6.47 17.41 27.97
C THR A 420 7.38 18.61 28.24
N LYS A 421 7.04 19.80 27.71
CA LYS A 421 7.85 21.01 27.92
C LYS A 421 7.93 21.40 29.41
N PHE A 422 6.82 21.32 30.16
CA PHE A 422 6.81 21.63 31.60
C PHE A 422 7.50 20.55 32.47
N ASP A 423 7.30 19.26 32.17
CA ASP A 423 7.94 18.16 32.90
C ASP A 423 9.48 18.21 32.74
N GLN A 424 9.97 18.63 31.58
CA GLN A 424 11.40 18.83 31.33
C GLN A 424 11.99 19.91 32.27
N LEU A 425 11.39 21.11 32.32
CA LEU A 425 11.84 22.18 33.21
C LEU A 425 11.83 21.76 34.69
N LYS A 426 10.81 21.00 35.09
CA LYS A 426 10.70 20.46 36.45
C LYS A 426 11.80 19.45 36.77
N SER A 427 12.21 18.66 35.78
CA SER A 427 13.32 17.72 35.89
C SER A 427 14.64 18.46 36.05
N ASP A 428 14.88 19.47 35.20
CA ASP A 428 16.10 20.28 35.19
C ASP A 428 16.29 21.01 36.53
N PHE A 429 15.22 21.62 37.06
CA PHE A 429 15.25 22.25 38.38
C PHE A 429 15.59 21.25 39.50
N LYS A 430 14.92 20.09 39.53
CA LYS A 430 15.22 19.04 40.52
C LYS A 430 16.65 18.54 40.42
N GLN A 431 17.21 18.49 39.22
CA GLN A 431 18.59 18.10 39.00
C GLN A 431 19.56 19.16 39.54
N GLN A 432 19.34 20.44 39.24
CA GLN A 432 20.16 21.53 39.80
C GLN A 432 20.14 21.54 41.34
N THR A 433 18.97 21.37 41.97
CA THR A 433 18.85 21.25 43.43
C THR A 433 19.61 20.04 43.99
N ARG A 434 19.54 18.89 43.30
CA ARG A 434 20.29 17.69 43.71
C ARG A 434 21.80 17.89 43.62
N ILE A 435 22.29 18.60 42.60
CA ILE A 435 23.70 18.94 42.45
C ILE A 435 24.15 19.82 43.61
N ALA A 436 23.44 20.93 43.88
CA ALA A 436 23.75 21.84 44.98
C ALA A 436 23.79 21.13 46.35
N THR A 437 22.81 20.26 46.61
CA THR A 437 22.75 19.50 47.88
C THR A 437 23.82 18.40 47.97
N ALA A 438 24.25 17.82 46.85
CA ALA A 438 25.36 16.86 46.80
C ALA A 438 26.71 17.55 47.06
N GLU A 439 26.93 18.73 46.46
CA GLU A 439 28.12 19.56 46.71
C GLU A 439 28.20 20.00 48.16
N LEU A 440 27.08 20.40 48.78
CA LEU A 440 27.01 20.68 50.21
C LEU A 440 27.47 19.46 51.03
N LYS A 441 26.95 18.27 50.76
CA LYS A 441 27.37 17.04 51.46
C LYS A 441 28.85 16.75 51.31
N GLN A 442 29.47 17.10 50.18
CA GLN A 442 30.89 16.93 49.96
C GLN A 442 31.70 17.96 50.77
N LYS A 443 31.31 19.24 50.73
CA LYS A 443 31.96 20.32 51.48
C LYS A 443 31.84 20.11 53.00
N LEU A 444 30.71 19.60 53.49
CA LEU A 444 30.50 19.25 54.90
C LEU A 444 31.42 18.13 55.42
N LYS A 445 31.97 17.27 54.55
CA LYS A 445 32.91 16.20 54.95
C LYS A 445 34.34 16.69 55.17
N VAL A 446 34.68 17.86 54.65
CA VAL A 446 36.06 18.41 54.62
C VAL A 446 36.16 19.72 55.43
N ALA A 447 35.06 20.20 55.99
CA ALA A 447 35.03 21.43 56.80
C ALA A 447 35.46 21.12 58.25
N ASP A 448 36.48 21.82 58.74
CA ASP A 448 37.06 21.63 60.08
C ASP A 448 36.71 22.78 61.05
N THR A 449 36.15 23.88 60.52
CA THR A 449 35.80 25.08 61.30
C THR A 449 34.30 25.43 61.21
N PRO A 450 33.73 26.09 62.25
CA PRO A 450 32.36 26.61 62.22
C PRO A 450 32.13 27.61 61.08
N GLU A 451 33.17 28.32 60.65
CA GLU A 451 33.12 29.33 59.59
C GLU A 451 33.04 28.69 58.20
N GLU A 452 33.80 27.62 57.94
CA GLU A 452 33.69 26.81 56.72
C GLU A 452 32.33 26.11 56.59
N LEU A 453 31.77 25.62 57.71
CA LEU A 453 30.42 25.06 57.75
C LEU A 453 29.35 26.10 57.42
N ALA A 454 29.47 27.31 57.96
CA ALA A 454 28.54 28.40 57.66
C ALA A 454 28.63 28.82 56.18
N ASN A 455 29.85 28.91 55.64
CA ASN A 455 30.06 29.29 54.24
C ASN A 455 29.52 28.23 53.26
N ALA A 456 29.76 26.94 53.51
CA ALA A 456 29.22 25.86 52.66
C ALA A 456 27.68 25.84 52.63
N ASN A 457 27.03 26.08 53.77
CA ASN A 457 25.57 26.19 53.84
C ASN A 457 25.05 27.44 53.12
N ALA A 458 25.76 28.58 53.22
CA ALA A 458 25.41 29.80 52.52
C ALA A 458 25.53 29.65 50.99
N GLU A 459 26.60 29.01 50.52
CA GLU A 459 26.81 28.72 49.09
C GLU A 459 25.74 27.78 48.52
N CYS A 460 25.38 26.72 49.25
CA CYS A 460 24.32 25.81 48.81
C CYS A 460 22.95 26.53 48.76
N LYS A 461 22.67 27.38 49.75
CA LYS A 461 21.45 28.17 49.75
C LYS A 461 21.39 29.13 48.56
N ALA A 462 22.50 29.84 48.29
CA ALA A 462 22.59 30.73 47.13
C ALA A 462 22.39 29.97 45.81
N ALA A 463 23.00 28.78 45.65
CA ALA A 463 22.83 27.97 44.44
C ALA A 463 21.38 27.47 44.26
N ILE A 464 20.67 27.13 45.34
CA ILE A 464 19.26 26.75 45.29
C ILE A 464 18.37 27.97 44.97
N ASP A 465 18.66 29.13 45.56
CA ASP A 465 17.93 30.37 45.29
C ASP A 465 18.12 30.82 43.81
N ASP A 466 19.33 30.66 43.26
CA ASP A 466 19.63 30.93 41.85
C ASP A 466 18.90 29.94 40.91
N ALA A 467 18.95 28.63 41.22
CA ALA A 467 18.21 27.61 40.46
C ALA A 467 16.69 27.86 40.50
N LEU A 468 16.16 28.32 41.63
CA LEU A 468 14.74 28.68 41.76
C LEU A 468 14.40 29.91 40.92
N ARG A 469 15.27 30.91 40.86
CA ARG A 469 15.08 32.08 39.99
C ARG A 469 15.08 31.69 38.52
N GLU A 470 16.07 30.91 38.07
CA GLU A 470 16.14 30.41 36.70
C GLU A 470 14.91 29.57 36.32
N PHE A 471 14.47 28.70 37.22
CA PHE A 471 13.27 27.88 37.01
C PHE A 471 12.01 28.74 36.81
N ARG A 472 11.83 29.80 37.60
CA ARG A 472 10.68 30.71 37.47
C ARG A 472 10.71 31.47 36.14
N GLU A 473 11.87 32.01 35.78
CA GLU A 473 12.07 32.73 34.53
C GLU A 473 11.82 31.82 33.32
N ALA A 474 12.38 30.60 33.35
CA ALA A 474 12.16 29.61 32.30
C ALA A 474 10.70 29.16 32.21
N THR A 475 10.00 29.04 33.34
CA THR A 475 8.56 28.71 33.38
C THR A 475 7.71 29.82 32.77
N SER A 476 8.02 31.09 33.06
CA SER A 476 7.32 32.24 32.46
C SER A 476 7.57 32.32 30.96
N ASN A 477 8.83 32.19 30.52
CA ASN A 477 9.19 32.23 29.11
C ASN A 477 8.54 31.07 28.33
N LEU A 478 8.47 29.87 28.91
CA LEU A 478 7.78 28.74 28.31
C LEU A 478 6.26 28.97 28.22
N ALA A 479 5.66 29.59 29.24
CA ALA A 479 4.25 29.93 29.22
C ALA A 479 3.93 30.88 28.07
N ASP A 480 4.76 31.92 27.88
CA ASP A 480 4.62 32.88 26.79
C ASP A 480 4.85 32.22 25.42
N ASP A 481 5.87 31.37 25.28
CA ASP A 481 6.16 30.58 24.07
C ASP A 481 4.95 29.73 23.65
N ILE A 482 4.36 28.98 24.59
CA ILE A 482 3.19 28.14 24.31
C ILE A 482 1.99 29.01 23.88
N ILE A 483 1.76 30.14 24.53
CA ILE A 483 0.62 31.02 24.19
C ILE A 483 0.76 31.62 22.78
N HIS A 484 1.99 31.97 22.38
CA HIS A 484 2.22 32.67 21.11
C HIS A 484 2.46 31.74 19.93
N ASN A 485 3.21 30.64 20.12
CA ASN A 485 3.69 29.81 19.01
C ASN A 485 2.86 28.54 18.81
N MET A 486 2.30 27.95 19.87
CA MET A 486 1.51 26.70 19.76
C MET A 486 0.29 26.80 18.83
N PRO A 487 -0.48 27.91 18.79
CA PRO A 487 -1.60 28.02 17.86
C PRO A 487 -1.17 27.94 16.39
N ASP A 488 -0.07 28.63 16.04
CA ASP A 488 0.48 28.64 14.68
C ASP A 488 1.05 27.25 14.31
N GLU A 489 1.77 26.60 15.22
CA GLU A 489 2.29 25.23 15.03
C GLU A 489 1.18 24.19 14.85
N LEU A 490 0.12 24.27 15.67
CA LEU A 490 -1.02 23.37 15.57
C LEU A 490 -1.75 23.55 14.24
N MET A 491 -1.96 24.80 13.81
CA MET A 491 -2.61 25.11 12.54
C MET A 491 -1.80 24.57 11.36
N LYS A 492 -0.49 24.82 11.34
CA LYS A 492 0.43 24.28 10.33
C LYS A 492 0.38 22.75 10.27
N SER A 493 0.41 22.09 11.43
CA SER A 493 0.32 20.62 11.50
C SER A 493 -0.99 20.06 10.93
N ILE A 494 -2.10 20.76 11.16
CA ILE A 494 -3.42 20.38 10.63
C ILE A 494 -3.49 20.59 9.12
N GLU A 495 -3.02 21.74 8.63
CA GLU A 495 -2.92 22.03 7.20
C GLU A 495 -2.06 20.98 6.48
N GLU A 496 -0.89 20.63 7.04
CA GLU A 496 -0.04 19.56 6.50
C GLU A 496 -0.75 18.20 6.46
N LYS A 497 -1.47 17.83 7.53
CA LYS A 497 -2.24 16.57 7.59
C LYS A 497 -3.39 16.55 6.58
N LEU A 498 -4.13 17.65 6.43
CA LEU A 498 -5.23 17.75 5.48
C LEU A 498 -4.71 17.70 4.04
N ASN A 499 -3.67 18.49 3.73
CA ASN A 499 -3.00 18.48 2.43
C ASN A 499 -2.49 17.08 2.09
N LYS A 500 -1.89 16.37 3.06
CA LYS A 500 -1.45 14.98 2.84
C LYS A 500 -2.62 14.05 2.52
N LYS A 501 -3.72 14.13 3.27
CA LYS A 501 -4.92 13.30 3.02
C LYS A 501 -5.57 13.60 1.67
N GLU A 502 -5.64 14.87 1.30
CA GLU A 502 -6.15 15.29 -0.01
C GLU A 502 -5.24 14.75 -1.12
N LYS A 503 -3.92 14.94 -1.01
CA LYS A 503 -2.95 14.38 -1.96
C LYS A 503 -3.12 12.86 -2.12
N GLU A 504 -3.14 12.11 -1.01
CA GLU A 504 -3.37 10.66 -1.04
C GLU A 504 -4.68 10.30 -1.75
N ALA A 505 -5.77 11.04 -1.50
CA ALA A 505 -7.05 10.80 -2.16
C ALA A 505 -7.02 11.08 -3.68
N VAL A 506 -6.28 12.12 -4.11
CA VAL A 506 -6.06 12.39 -5.55
C VAL A 506 -5.24 11.28 -6.17
N GLU A 507 -4.11 10.92 -5.58
CA GLU A 507 -3.26 9.84 -6.10
C GLU A 507 -4.02 8.52 -6.22
N ASP A 508 -4.87 8.18 -5.24
CA ASP A 508 -5.71 6.99 -5.28
C ASP A 508 -6.74 7.06 -6.41
N SER A 509 -7.32 8.23 -6.68
CA SER A 509 -8.22 8.47 -7.80
C SER A 509 -7.49 8.30 -9.13
N VAL A 510 -6.28 8.88 -9.28
CA VAL A 510 -5.43 8.74 -10.46
C VAL A 510 -5.09 7.27 -10.70
N ARG A 511 -4.59 6.56 -9.67
CA ARG A 511 -4.32 5.11 -9.73
C ARG A 511 -5.55 4.33 -10.16
N ALA A 512 -6.75 4.71 -9.74
CA ALA A 512 -7.97 4.02 -10.13
C ALA A 512 -8.27 4.13 -11.63
N HIS A 513 -8.04 5.30 -12.24
CA HIS A 513 -8.23 5.50 -13.68
C HIS A 513 -7.12 4.80 -14.49
N LEU A 514 -5.86 4.92 -14.05
CA LEU A 514 -4.74 4.18 -14.66
C LEU A 514 -4.94 2.66 -14.58
N ARG A 515 -5.53 2.13 -13.50
CA ARG A 515 -5.92 0.72 -13.41
C ARG A 515 -7.04 0.34 -14.37
N GLY A 516 -7.98 1.24 -14.63
CA GLY A 516 -9.02 0.96 -15.62
C GLY A 516 -8.47 0.98 -17.04
N PHE A 517 -7.46 1.79 -17.35
CA PHE A 517 -6.65 1.63 -18.57
C PHE A 517 -5.93 0.27 -18.56
N ALA A 518 -5.17 -0.04 -17.51
CA ALA A 518 -4.36 -1.24 -17.43
C ALA A 518 -5.17 -2.55 -17.52
N ARG A 519 -6.41 -2.53 -17.02
CA ARG A 519 -7.40 -3.61 -17.17
C ARG A 519 -7.62 -4.03 -18.62
N THR A 520 -7.37 -3.17 -19.60
CA THR A 520 -7.58 -3.44 -21.02
C THR A 520 -6.36 -4.11 -21.68
N ILE A 521 -5.17 -3.99 -21.09
CA ILE A 521 -3.91 -4.49 -21.64
C ILE A 521 -3.97 -5.98 -22.02
N PRO A 522 -4.51 -6.90 -21.20
CA PRO A 522 -4.58 -8.31 -21.57
C PRO A 522 -5.36 -8.55 -22.87
N SER A 523 -6.45 -7.80 -23.09
CA SER A 523 -7.25 -7.90 -24.32
C SER A 523 -6.46 -7.42 -25.55
N PHE A 524 -5.64 -6.37 -25.41
CA PHE A 524 -4.74 -5.92 -26.46
C PHE A 524 -3.67 -6.97 -26.77
N ILE A 525 -3.04 -7.57 -25.76
CA ILE A 525 -2.05 -8.64 -25.96
C ILE A 525 -2.69 -9.87 -26.65
N MET A 526 -3.94 -10.18 -26.32
CA MET A 526 -4.68 -11.27 -26.97
C MET A 526 -4.97 -10.99 -28.45
N ALA A 527 -5.35 -9.77 -28.80
CA ALA A 527 -5.70 -9.39 -30.17
C ALA A 527 -4.48 -9.07 -31.07
N TYR A 528 -3.54 -8.29 -30.57
CA TYR A 528 -2.48 -7.64 -31.34
C TYR A 528 -1.08 -8.00 -30.90
N GLY A 529 -0.90 -8.40 -29.63
CA GLY A 529 0.43 -8.56 -29.05
C GLY A 529 1.30 -9.62 -29.72
N ASP A 530 2.61 -9.41 -29.62
CA ASP A 530 3.67 -10.38 -29.93
C ASP A 530 4.81 -10.28 -28.90
N GLU A 531 5.93 -10.98 -29.14
CA GLU A 531 7.10 -11.00 -28.26
C GLU A 531 7.84 -9.65 -28.15
N ASN A 532 7.63 -8.73 -29.09
CA ASN A 532 8.28 -7.41 -29.16
C ASN A 532 7.43 -6.28 -28.58
N LEU A 533 6.24 -6.58 -28.07
CA LEU A 533 5.36 -5.60 -27.45
C LEU A 533 5.97 -5.08 -26.12
N THR A 534 6.02 -3.76 -26.01
CA THR A 534 6.56 -3.00 -24.87
C THR A 534 5.70 -1.76 -24.63
N LEU A 535 5.92 -1.05 -23.51
CA LEU A 535 5.26 0.21 -23.22
C LEU A 535 5.51 1.28 -24.30
N GLN A 536 6.70 1.28 -24.92
CA GLN A 536 7.13 2.31 -25.88
C GLN A 536 6.48 2.19 -27.25
N ASN A 537 6.08 0.97 -27.65
CA ASN A 537 5.40 0.72 -28.92
C ASN A 537 3.97 0.23 -28.72
N PHE A 538 3.42 0.28 -27.49
CA PHE A 538 2.10 -0.25 -27.18
C PHE A 538 1.00 0.37 -28.04
N ASP A 539 1.08 1.69 -28.26
CA ASP A 539 0.19 2.47 -29.09
C ASP A 539 0.32 2.17 -30.59
N GLU A 540 1.47 1.68 -31.06
CA GLU A 540 1.69 1.40 -32.49
C GLU A 540 1.08 0.07 -32.96
N TYR A 541 0.64 -0.79 -32.04
CA TYR A 541 0.13 -2.14 -32.34
C TYR A 541 -1.35 -2.16 -32.76
N THR A 542 -2.04 -1.03 -32.64
CA THR A 542 -3.50 -0.95 -32.77
C THR A 542 -3.91 0.18 -33.69
N GLU A 543 -5.08 0.06 -34.31
CA GLU A 543 -5.68 1.17 -35.02
C GLU A 543 -6.19 2.25 -34.03
N ASP A 544 -6.00 3.54 -34.32
CA ASP A 544 -6.29 4.67 -33.41
C ASP A 544 -7.74 4.64 -32.85
N ASP A 545 -8.70 4.25 -33.68
CA ASP A 545 -10.13 4.18 -33.33
C ASP A 545 -10.41 3.02 -32.36
N VAL A 546 -9.76 1.88 -32.58
CA VAL A 546 -9.82 0.72 -31.68
C VAL A 546 -9.16 1.03 -30.35
N PHE A 547 -7.99 1.69 -30.37
CA PHE A 547 -7.31 2.09 -29.14
C PHE A 547 -8.23 2.96 -28.28
N LYS A 548 -8.86 3.97 -28.88
CA LYS A 548 -9.78 4.88 -28.19
C LYS A 548 -11.06 4.20 -27.71
N GLU A 549 -11.65 3.31 -28.51
CA GLU A 549 -12.85 2.56 -28.11
C GLU A 549 -12.61 1.75 -26.84
N VAL A 550 -11.43 1.13 -26.73
CA VAL A 550 -11.11 0.19 -25.65
C VAL A 550 -10.56 0.89 -24.43
N THR A 551 -9.67 1.87 -24.60
CA THR A 551 -8.99 2.56 -23.48
C THR A 551 -9.74 3.79 -22.97
N GLY A 552 -10.61 4.38 -23.79
CA GLY A 552 -11.30 5.63 -23.52
C GLY A 552 -10.50 6.90 -23.86
N ILE A 553 -9.23 6.77 -24.28
CA ILE A 553 -8.33 7.90 -24.56
C ILE A 553 -7.66 7.75 -25.93
N SER A 554 -7.13 8.84 -26.49
CA SER A 554 -6.37 8.77 -27.75
C SER A 554 -4.92 8.27 -27.51
N GLU A 555 -4.24 7.83 -28.57
CA GLU A 555 -2.81 7.49 -28.51
C GLU A 555 -1.97 8.69 -28.05
N ASP A 556 -2.29 9.90 -28.53
CA ASP A 556 -1.58 11.12 -28.13
C ASP A 556 -1.77 11.43 -26.65
N ASP A 557 -2.96 11.18 -26.10
CA ASP A 557 -3.21 11.30 -24.67
C ASP A 557 -2.42 10.25 -23.88
N PHE A 558 -2.34 9.01 -24.38
CA PHE A 558 -1.54 7.96 -23.77
C PHE A 558 -0.04 8.31 -23.77
N ARG A 559 0.50 8.74 -24.91
CA ARG A 559 1.89 9.22 -25.05
C ARG A 559 2.18 10.36 -24.08
N PHE A 560 1.26 11.31 -23.91
CA PHE A 560 1.43 12.42 -22.97
C PHE A 560 1.52 11.94 -21.50
N LEU A 561 0.79 10.89 -21.11
CA LEU A 561 0.91 10.28 -19.77
C LEU A 561 2.18 9.43 -19.61
N ARG A 562 2.62 8.76 -20.68
CA ARG A 562 3.80 7.90 -20.72
C ARG A 562 5.10 8.69 -20.71
N ASP A 563 5.21 9.67 -21.60
CA ASP A 563 6.46 10.35 -21.94
C ASP A 563 6.52 11.78 -21.39
N GLY A 564 5.36 12.36 -21.04
CA GLY A 564 5.26 13.77 -20.71
C GLY A 564 5.26 14.66 -21.95
N GLY A 565 5.43 15.96 -21.74
CA GLY A 565 5.51 16.92 -22.83
C GLY A 565 5.34 18.37 -22.41
N SER A 566 5.76 19.28 -23.29
CA SER A 566 5.50 20.71 -23.13
C SER A 566 4.02 21.01 -23.36
N TYR A 567 3.50 21.95 -22.57
CA TYR A 567 2.17 22.49 -22.72
C TYR A 567 2.19 23.99 -22.43
N LYS A 568 1.22 24.72 -22.99
CA LYS A 568 1.01 26.12 -22.64
C LYS A 568 0.09 26.20 -21.44
N ASP A 569 0.54 26.93 -20.43
CA ASP A 569 -0.31 27.28 -19.30
C ASP A 569 -1.46 28.19 -19.79
N PRO A 570 -2.72 27.81 -19.56
CA PRO A 570 -3.86 28.60 -20.05
C PRO A 570 -3.99 29.96 -19.37
N ASP A 571 -3.42 30.14 -18.17
CA ASP A 571 -3.54 31.35 -17.37
C ASP A 571 -2.34 32.30 -17.59
N THR A 572 -1.12 31.76 -17.74
CA THR A 572 0.09 32.58 -17.92
C THR A 572 0.60 32.67 -19.36
N ASP A 573 0.08 31.84 -20.28
CA ASP A 573 0.59 31.62 -21.65
C ASP A 573 2.09 31.22 -21.70
N GLU A 574 2.67 30.82 -20.56
CA GLU A 574 4.03 30.31 -20.45
C GLU A 574 4.10 28.84 -20.85
N GLU A 575 5.21 28.45 -21.46
CA GLU A 575 5.48 27.05 -21.77
C GLU A 575 5.95 26.34 -20.49
N LYS A 576 5.10 25.44 -19.98
CA LYS A 576 5.39 24.54 -18.86
C LYS A 576 5.63 23.12 -19.38
N HIS A 577 6.26 22.27 -18.58
CA HIS A 577 6.56 20.89 -18.95
C HIS A 577 5.95 19.93 -17.94
N PHE A 578 5.23 18.92 -18.43
CA PHE A 578 4.76 17.80 -17.64
C PHE A 578 5.71 16.63 -17.83
N GLU A 579 6.27 16.11 -16.73
CA GLU A 579 7.30 15.04 -16.76
C GLU A 579 6.75 13.66 -17.19
N GLY A 580 5.44 13.44 -17.16
CA GLY A 580 4.85 12.15 -17.51
C GLY A 580 5.36 11.00 -16.65
N HIS A 581 5.71 9.88 -17.30
CA HIS A 581 6.24 8.66 -16.69
C HIS A 581 5.37 8.08 -15.59
N LEU A 582 4.05 8.08 -15.81
CA LEU A 582 3.07 7.54 -14.87
C LEU A 582 3.06 6.00 -14.83
N PHE A 583 3.71 5.33 -15.79
CA PHE A 583 3.83 3.88 -15.87
C PHE A 583 5.25 3.44 -15.49
N ASP A 584 5.35 2.39 -14.67
CA ASP A 584 6.63 1.71 -14.42
C ASP A 584 7.00 0.88 -15.65
N GLU A 585 7.80 1.44 -16.54
CA GLU A 585 8.18 0.80 -17.81
C GLU A 585 8.76 -0.60 -17.63
N THR A 586 9.56 -0.80 -16.58
CA THR A 586 10.22 -2.08 -16.33
C THR A 586 9.19 -3.14 -15.95
N VAL A 587 8.34 -2.83 -14.97
CA VAL A 587 7.28 -3.75 -14.54
C VAL A 587 6.25 -3.95 -15.65
N PHE A 588 5.91 -2.91 -16.40
CA PHE A 588 4.96 -2.98 -17.51
C PHE A 588 5.44 -3.95 -18.60
N ASN A 589 6.68 -3.79 -19.06
CA ASN A 589 7.29 -4.67 -20.06
C ASN A 589 7.41 -6.10 -19.56
N ASP A 590 7.91 -6.31 -18.33
CA ASP A 590 8.03 -7.64 -17.74
C ASP A 590 6.65 -8.31 -17.58
N SER A 591 5.60 -7.55 -17.29
CA SER A 591 4.22 -8.04 -17.17
C SER A 591 3.61 -8.45 -18.52
N ILE A 592 3.88 -7.68 -19.60
CA ILE A 592 3.50 -8.07 -20.96
C ILE A 592 4.14 -9.41 -21.32
N GLN A 593 5.44 -9.55 -21.08
CA GLN A 593 6.19 -10.76 -21.39
C GLN A 593 5.72 -11.97 -20.58
N GLU A 594 5.44 -11.79 -19.29
CA GLU A 594 4.90 -12.86 -18.45
C GLU A 594 3.49 -13.28 -18.91
N PHE A 595 2.63 -12.32 -19.28
CA PHE A 595 1.31 -12.64 -19.85
C PHE A 595 1.45 -13.36 -21.20
N TRP A 596 2.38 -12.93 -22.05
CA TRP A 596 2.66 -13.56 -23.33
C TRP A 596 3.14 -15.01 -23.16
N LYS A 597 4.05 -15.25 -22.21
CA LYS A 597 4.50 -16.59 -21.84
C LYS A 597 3.34 -17.46 -21.38
N LYS A 598 2.47 -16.95 -20.50
CA LYS A 598 1.26 -17.65 -20.03
C LYS A 598 0.29 -17.95 -21.17
N LYS A 599 0.09 -17.00 -22.10
CA LYS A 599 -0.71 -17.20 -23.33
C LYS A 599 -0.16 -18.34 -24.18
N LYS A 600 1.17 -18.44 -24.35
CA LYS A 600 1.83 -19.52 -25.09
C LYS A 600 1.78 -20.86 -24.37
N GLU A 601 1.94 -20.87 -23.05
CA GLU A 601 1.75 -22.07 -22.21
C GLU A 601 0.33 -22.64 -22.38
N LEU A 602 -0.68 -21.78 -22.43
CA LEU A 602 -2.10 -22.16 -22.51
C LEU A 602 -2.70 -22.13 -23.94
N GLU A 603 -1.87 -22.02 -24.99
CA GLU A 603 -2.32 -21.87 -26.38
C GLU A 603 -3.02 -23.14 -26.90
N ASN A 604 -2.57 -24.32 -26.46
CA ASN A 604 -3.17 -25.59 -26.85
C ASN A 604 -4.35 -25.97 -25.94
N TYR A 605 -5.54 -25.48 -26.26
CA TYR A 605 -6.77 -25.76 -25.51
C TYR A 605 -7.26 -27.23 -25.58
N PHE A 606 -6.63 -28.09 -26.40
CA PHE A 606 -6.90 -29.53 -26.41
C PHE A 606 -6.21 -30.28 -25.26
N ASP A 607 -5.16 -29.70 -24.69
CA ASP A 607 -4.45 -30.27 -23.54
C ASP A 607 -5.31 -30.18 -22.28
N GLU A 608 -5.67 -31.33 -21.73
CA GLU A 608 -6.49 -31.43 -20.51
C GLU A 608 -5.67 -31.46 -19.22
N SER A 609 -4.33 -31.43 -19.31
CA SER A 609 -3.48 -31.34 -18.13
C SER A 609 -3.54 -29.96 -17.47
N HIS A 610 -3.92 -28.92 -18.21
CA HIS A 610 -4.13 -27.56 -17.71
C HIS A 610 -5.47 -27.42 -16.98
N ASP A 611 -5.40 -27.03 -15.71
CA ASP A 611 -6.54 -26.70 -14.85
C ASP A 611 -7.02 -25.24 -15.00
N GLU A 612 -6.15 -24.36 -15.51
CA GLU A 612 -6.41 -22.95 -15.79
C GLU A 612 -6.58 -22.63 -17.29
N ASP A 613 -7.12 -21.44 -17.59
CA ASP A 613 -7.27 -20.89 -18.96
C ASP A 613 -6.75 -19.43 -19.02
N ILE A 614 -6.25 -18.99 -20.18
CA ILE A 614 -5.72 -17.63 -20.34
C ILE A 614 -6.77 -16.55 -20.01
N PHE A 615 -8.06 -16.82 -20.22
CA PHE A 615 -9.15 -15.91 -19.86
C PHE A 615 -9.33 -15.75 -18.34
N ASP A 616 -8.78 -16.64 -17.51
CA ASP A 616 -8.78 -16.47 -16.04
C ASP A 616 -7.91 -15.28 -15.60
N TYR A 617 -6.92 -14.93 -16.43
CA TYR A 617 -6.00 -13.80 -16.26
C TYR A 617 -6.49 -12.51 -16.95
N ILE A 618 -7.66 -12.54 -17.58
CA ILE A 618 -8.25 -11.37 -18.22
C ILE A 618 -9.42 -10.88 -17.36
N PRO A 619 -9.33 -9.66 -16.79
CA PRO A 619 -10.41 -9.14 -15.98
C PRO A 619 -11.66 -8.94 -16.86
N PRO A 620 -12.88 -9.16 -16.33
CA PRO A 620 -14.11 -8.80 -17.04
C PRO A 620 -14.04 -7.33 -17.44
N GLN A 621 -14.66 -6.87 -18.52
CA GLN A 621 -14.69 -5.43 -18.84
C GLN A 621 -16.08 -4.83 -18.54
N LYS A 622 -16.19 -3.49 -18.45
CA LYS A 622 -17.45 -2.81 -18.10
C LYS A 622 -18.55 -2.88 -19.18
N THR A 623 -18.23 -3.36 -20.39
CA THR A 623 -19.11 -3.38 -21.57
C THR A 623 -19.46 -4.80 -22.03
N ASN A 624 -19.89 -4.99 -23.29
CA ASN A 624 -20.24 -6.26 -23.93
C ASN A 624 -19.10 -7.31 -23.96
N GLN A 625 -17.92 -7.00 -23.41
CA GLN A 625 -16.72 -7.85 -23.38
C GLN A 625 -16.64 -8.75 -22.13
N ILE A 626 -17.73 -8.97 -21.38
CA ILE A 626 -17.78 -10.02 -20.36
C ILE A 626 -17.76 -11.39 -21.04
N PHE A 627 -16.69 -12.16 -20.79
CA PHE A 627 -16.52 -13.51 -21.31
C PHE A 627 -17.29 -14.54 -20.50
N THR A 628 -17.90 -15.49 -21.20
CA THR A 628 -18.60 -16.62 -20.57
C THR A 628 -17.57 -17.58 -19.97
N PRO A 629 -17.61 -17.87 -18.66
CA PRO A 629 -16.63 -18.76 -18.03
C PRO A 629 -16.64 -20.17 -18.61
N ARG A 630 -15.47 -20.83 -18.63
CA ARG A 630 -15.27 -22.18 -19.20
C ARG A 630 -16.27 -23.22 -18.69
N TRP A 631 -16.57 -23.23 -17.39
CA TRP A 631 -17.53 -24.17 -16.81
C TRP A 631 -18.98 -23.93 -17.27
N VAL A 632 -19.35 -22.67 -17.57
CA VAL A 632 -20.68 -22.33 -18.12
C VAL A 632 -20.75 -22.83 -19.55
N VAL A 633 -19.71 -22.58 -20.35
CA VAL A 633 -19.61 -23.06 -21.72
C VAL A 633 -19.74 -24.59 -21.80
N LYS A 634 -19.03 -25.33 -20.94
CA LYS A 634 -19.17 -26.79 -20.85
C LYS A 634 -20.62 -27.21 -20.60
N LYS A 635 -21.31 -26.58 -19.65
CA LYS A 635 -22.74 -26.85 -19.39
C LYS A 635 -23.64 -26.55 -20.59
N MET A 636 -23.36 -25.48 -21.34
CA MET A 636 -24.13 -25.13 -22.54
C MET A 636 -23.96 -26.20 -23.61
N VAL A 637 -22.74 -26.68 -23.84
CA VAL A 637 -22.44 -27.72 -24.82
C VAL A 637 -22.96 -29.09 -24.38
N ASP A 638 -22.89 -29.43 -23.09
CA ASP A 638 -23.52 -30.64 -22.53
C ASP A 638 -25.04 -30.64 -22.76
N ALA A 639 -25.69 -29.51 -22.47
CA ALA A 639 -27.12 -29.37 -22.71
C ALA A 639 -27.48 -29.45 -24.20
N LEU A 640 -26.62 -28.95 -25.10
CA LEU A 640 -26.82 -29.07 -26.54
C LEU A 640 -26.83 -30.54 -26.99
N GLU A 641 -25.89 -31.34 -26.47
CA GLU A 641 -25.79 -32.78 -26.74
C GLU A 641 -26.99 -33.56 -26.18
N GLU A 642 -27.42 -33.23 -24.95
CA GLU A 642 -28.55 -33.87 -24.29
C GLU A 642 -29.87 -33.63 -25.07
N ASN A 643 -30.06 -32.42 -25.61
CA ASN A 643 -31.22 -32.08 -26.43
C ASN A 643 -31.12 -32.62 -27.86
N ASN A 644 -29.92 -32.87 -28.38
CA ASN A 644 -29.69 -33.34 -29.74
C ASN A 644 -28.68 -34.51 -29.75
N PRO A 645 -29.08 -35.71 -29.29
CA PRO A 645 -28.15 -36.83 -29.14
C PRO A 645 -27.40 -37.18 -30.44
N GLY A 646 -26.08 -37.23 -30.36
CA GLY A 646 -25.22 -37.53 -31.52
C GLY A 646 -25.00 -36.35 -32.47
N CYS A 647 -25.34 -35.11 -32.10
CA CYS A 647 -25.12 -33.94 -32.95
C CYS A 647 -23.64 -33.77 -33.35
N PHE A 648 -22.70 -34.16 -32.49
CA PHE A 648 -21.25 -34.08 -32.74
C PHE A 648 -20.67 -35.27 -33.51
N ASP A 649 -21.48 -36.25 -33.91
CA ASP A 649 -21.00 -37.44 -34.63
C ASP A 649 -21.11 -37.34 -36.16
N ASP A 650 -21.78 -36.31 -36.68
CA ASP A 650 -21.96 -36.09 -38.12
C ASP A 650 -20.95 -35.06 -38.63
N ALA A 651 -20.22 -35.42 -39.69
CA ALA A 651 -19.23 -34.56 -40.34
C ALA A 651 -19.85 -33.39 -41.14
N ASN A 652 -21.16 -33.42 -41.40
CA ASN A 652 -21.88 -32.39 -42.16
C ASN A 652 -22.69 -31.45 -41.28
N HIS A 653 -22.83 -31.72 -39.98
CA HIS A 653 -23.49 -30.79 -39.07
C HIS A 653 -22.62 -29.55 -38.88
N THR A 654 -23.28 -28.39 -38.91
CA THR A 654 -22.66 -27.09 -38.69
C THR A 654 -23.15 -26.46 -37.40
N PHE A 655 -22.27 -25.70 -36.77
CA PHE A 655 -22.48 -25.01 -35.51
C PHE A 655 -22.05 -23.55 -35.69
N ALA A 656 -22.82 -22.63 -35.13
CA ALA A 656 -22.54 -21.21 -35.26
C ALA A 656 -22.65 -20.49 -33.91
N ASP A 657 -21.71 -19.59 -33.66
CA ASP A 657 -21.81 -18.57 -32.62
C ASP A 657 -21.88 -17.20 -33.28
N LEU A 658 -23.09 -16.66 -33.43
CA LEU A 658 -23.31 -15.39 -34.13
C LEU A 658 -23.01 -14.17 -33.24
N TYR A 659 -22.54 -14.36 -32.01
CA TYR A 659 -22.14 -13.26 -31.14
C TYR A 659 -20.93 -13.67 -30.28
N MET A 660 -19.86 -14.07 -30.96
CA MET A 660 -18.62 -14.51 -30.35
C MET A 660 -17.99 -13.40 -29.52
N LYS A 661 -17.46 -13.81 -28.37
CA LYS A 661 -16.59 -12.97 -27.53
C LYS A 661 -15.18 -13.54 -27.44
N SER A 662 -14.96 -14.49 -26.53
CA SER A 662 -13.66 -15.15 -26.34
C SER A 662 -13.38 -16.27 -27.34
N GLY A 663 -14.41 -16.79 -28.02
CA GLY A 663 -14.30 -18.01 -28.82
C GLY A 663 -14.37 -19.32 -28.01
N LEU A 664 -14.54 -19.25 -26.69
CA LEU A 664 -14.62 -20.42 -25.80
C LEU A 664 -15.73 -21.41 -26.19
N TYR A 665 -16.90 -20.90 -26.60
CA TYR A 665 -18.03 -21.76 -26.99
C TYR A 665 -17.73 -22.58 -28.24
N ILE A 666 -17.23 -21.92 -29.30
CA ILE A 666 -16.76 -22.60 -30.52
C ILE A 666 -15.66 -23.59 -30.20
N THR A 667 -14.69 -23.21 -29.36
CA THR A 667 -13.57 -24.06 -28.96
C THR A 667 -14.05 -25.35 -28.27
N GLU A 668 -15.03 -25.26 -27.37
CA GLU A 668 -15.60 -26.45 -26.72
C GLU A 668 -16.37 -27.35 -27.72
N ILE A 669 -17.09 -26.76 -28.69
CA ILE A 669 -17.70 -27.53 -29.80
C ILE A 669 -16.63 -28.24 -30.63
N VAL A 670 -15.56 -27.53 -31.01
CA VAL A 670 -14.43 -28.10 -31.75
C VAL A 670 -13.84 -29.28 -30.98
N LYS A 671 -13.68 -29.17 -29.66
CA LYS A 671 -13.20 -30.27 -28.81
C LYS A 671 -14.13 -31.48 -28.82
N ARG A 672 -15.46 -31.28 -28.76
CA ARG A 672 -16.45 -32.38 -28.85
C ARG A 672 -16.38 -33.09 -30.19
N LEU A 673 -16.40 -32.34 -31.29
CA LEU A 673 -16.27 -32.87 -32.65
C LEU A 673 -14.95 -33.63 -32.82
N PHE A 674 -13.84 -33.04 -32.38
CA PHE A 674 -12.51 -33.63 -32.52
C PHE A 674 -12.37 -34.96 -31.75
N ARG A 675 -13.11 -35.12 -30.64
CA ARG A 675 -13.09 -36.33 -29.80
C ARG A 675 -14.12 -37.38 -30.19
N SER A 676 -15.10 -37.05 -31.04
CA SER A 676 -16.10 -38.01 -31.50
C SER A 676 -15.43 -39.22 -32.16
N GLU A 677 -15.82 -40.41 -31.73
CA GLU A 677 -15.32 -41.68 -32.28
C GLU A 677 -15.74 -41.86 -33.75
N LYS A 678 -16.90 -41.35 -34.17
CA LYS A 678 -17.33 -41.42 -35.57
C LYS A 678 -16.51 -40.50 -36.46
N LEU A 679 -16.21 -39.29 -36.01
CA LEU A 679 -15.32 -38.37 -36.73
C LEU A 679 -13.89 -38.90 -36.79
N LYS A 680 -13.37 -39.54 -35.73
CA LYS A 680 -12.06 -40.21 -35.78
C LYS A 680 -12.01 -41.34 -36.80
N GLN A 681 -13.10 -42.10 -36.99
CA GLN A 681 -13.15 -43.15 -38.00
C GLN A 681 -13.17 -42.57 -39.43
N GLN A 682 -13.86 -41.44 -39.65
CA GLN A 682 -13.91 -40.78 -40.96
C GLN A 682 -12.63 -40.00 -41.28
N PHE A 683 -12.04 -39.35 -40.26
CA PHE A 683 -10.80 -38.57 -40.34
C PHE A 683 -9.80 -39.07 -39.28
N PRO A 684 -9.05 -40.15 -39.58
CA PRO A 684 -8.10 -40.74 -38.62
C PRO A 684 -6.92 -39.84 -38.27
N SER A 685 -6.50 -38.98 -39.21
CA SER A 685 -5.45 -37.99 -39.01
C SER A 685 -5.97 -36.80 -38.20
N ASP A 686 -5.32 -36.50 -37.07
CA ASP A 686 -5.67 -35.37 -36.22
C ASP A 686 -5.66 -34.04 -36.99
N GLY A 687 -4.64 -33.84 -37.84
CA GLY A 687 -4.51 -32.64 -38.66
C GLY A 687 -5.61 -32.50 -39.72
N ASP A 688 -6.04 -33.59 -40.34
CA ASP A 688 -7.12 -33.56 -41.33
C ASP A 688 -8.48 -33.36 -40.65
N ARG A 689 -8.67 -34.00 -39.49
CA ARG A 689 -9.89 -33.88 -38.68
C ARG A 689 -10.11 -32.44 -38.21
N ILE A 690 -9.10 -31.79 -37.66
CA ILE A 690 -9.23 -30.40 -37.21
C ILE A 690 -9.44 -29.43 -38.38
N ARG A 691 -8.76 -29.63 -39.52
CA ARG A 691 -8.99 -28.85 -40.74
C ARG A 691 -10.43 -29.00 -41.23
N HIS A 692 -10.98 -30.21 -41.23
CA HIS A 692 -12.37 -30.44 -41.63
C HIS A 692 -13.35 -29.71 -40.71
N ILE A 693 -13.17 -29.84 -39.39
CA ILE A 693 -14.02 -29.20 -38.39
C ILE A 693 -14.01 -27.68 -38.57
N LEU A 694 -12.82 -27.07 -38.61
CA LEU A 694 -12.68 -25.60 -38.68
C LEU A 694 -13.16 -25.03 -40.03
N ARG A 695 -12.99 -25.75 -41.14
CA ARG A 695 -13.37 -25.27 -42.48
C ARG A 695 -14.83 -25.52 -42.84
N ASN A 696 -15.47 -26.54 -42.27
CA ASN A 696 -16.78 -26.98 -42.73
C ASN A 696 -17.85 -27.02 -41.63
N GLN A 697 -17.49 -27.02 -40.35
CA GLN A 697 -18.45 -27.30 -39.28
C GLN A 697 -18.66 -26.16 -38.29
N VAL A 698 -17.69 -25.26 -38.09
CA VAL A 698 -17.83 -24.16 -37.12
C VAL A 698 -17.77 -22.80 -37.80
N TYR A 699 -18.68 -21.93 -37.38
CA TYR A 699 -18.87 -20.58 -37.90
C TYR A 699 -19.03 -19.58 -36.76
N GLY A 700 -18.68 -18.33 -37.00
CA GLY A 700 -19.03 -17.30 -36.02
C GLY A 700 -18.86 -15.86 -36.47
N MET A 701 -19.57 -14.99 -35.76
CA MET A 701 -19.51 -13.54 -35.96
C MET A 701 -19.09 -12.85 -34.67
N ALA A 702 -18.18 -11.89 -34.77
CA ALA A 702 -17.77 -11.05 -33.65
C ALA A 702 -18.07 -9.57 -33.97
N PRO A 703 -18.64 -8.80 -33.02
CA PRO A 703 -19.21 -7.49 -33.31
C PRO A 703 -18.17 -6.39 -33.53
N THR A 704 -17.01 -6.46 -32.85
CA THR A 704 -15.97 -5.43 -32.92
C THR A 704 -14.63 -6.03 -33.32
N ARG A 705 -13.72 -5.16 -33.80
CA ARG A 705 -12.39 -5.55 -34.30
C ARG A 705 -11.58 -6.30 -33.24
N ILE A 706 -11.47 -5.75 -32.03
CA ILE A 706 -10.70 -6.36 -30.94
C ILE A 706 -11.28 -7.72 -30.53
N ILE A 707 -12.61 -7.84 -30.42
CA ILE A 707 -13.27 -9.10 -30.04
C ILE A 707 -13.05 -10.16 -31.13
N TYR A 708 -13.17 -9.77 -32.40
CA TYR A 708 -12.90 -10.65 -33.53
C TYR A 708 -11.47 -11.19 -33.49
N LEU A 709 -10.48 -10.34 -33.26
CA LEU A 709 -9.08 -10.75 -33.16
C LEU A 709 -8.83 -11.65 -31.94
N ILE A 710 -9.37 -11.34 -30.76
CA ILE A 710 -9.27 -12.20 -29.57
C ILE A 710 -9.84 -13.59 -29.87
N ALA A 711 -11.07 -13.66 -30.39
CA ALA A 711 -11.74 -14.93 -30.66
C ALA A 711 -10.98 -15.75 -31.70
N THR A 712 -10.58 -15.15 -32.82
CA THR A 712 -9.89 -15.86 -33.90
C THR A 712 -8.47 -16.27 -33.51
N ASN A 713 -7.73 -15.42 -32.80
CA ASN A 713 -6.42 -15.77 -32.25
C ASN A 713 -6.53 -16.90 -31.23
N TYR A 714 -7.59 -16.96 -30.43
CA TYR A 714 -7.77 -18.06 -29.49
C TYR A 714 -8.20 -19.36 -30.19
N ILE A 715 -9.17 -19.30 -31.11
CA ILE A 715 -9.67 -20.49 -31.82
C ILE A 715 -8.61 -21.10 -32.74
N LEU A 716 -7.82 -20.26 -33.42
CA LEU A 716 -6.89 -20.66 -34.50
C LEU A 716 -5.41 -20.49 -34.14
N GLY A 717 -5.07 -19.94 -32.96
CA GLY A 717 -3.70 -19.53 -32.62
C GLY A 717 -2.68 -20.65 -32.53
N PHE A 718 -3.11 -21.90 -32.37
CA PHE A 718 -2.22 -23.06 -32.35
C PHE A 718 -1.65 -23.43 -33.74
N ASP A 719 -2.17 -22.87 -34.84
CA ASP A 719 -1.73 -23.14 -36.21
C ASP A 719 -1.91 -21.93 -37.15
N ASP A 720 -0.80 -21.26 -37.49
CA ASP A 720 -0.78 -20.08 -38.37
C ASP A 720 -1.24 -20.37 -39.81
N GLN A 721 -1.11 -21.60 -40.32
CA GLN A 721 -1.62 -21.94 -41.64
C GLN A 721 -3.15 -21.99 -41.63
N LEU A 722 -3.72 -22.64 -40.60
CA LEU A 722 -5.17 -22.70 -40.41
C LEU A 722 -5.82 -21.32 -40.29
N LYS A 723 -5.13 -20.37 -39.64
CA LYS A 723 -5.58 -18.98 -39.50
C LYS A 723 -5.78 -18.28 -40.85
N ASN A 724 -4.89 -18.53 -41.81
CA ASN A 724 -4.96 -17.92 -43.14
C ASN A 724 -5.96 -18.62 -44.08
N GLU A 725 -6.24 -19.91 -43.83
CA GLU A 725 -7.11 -20.73 -44.68
C GLU A 725 -8.59 -20.65 -44.30
N THR A 726 -8.90 -20.37 -43.03
CA THR A 726 -10.26 -20.42 -42.48
C THR A 726 -11.01 -19.09 -42.73
N LYS A 727 -12.21 -19.17 -43.32
CA LYS A 727 -13.06 -18.00 -43.64
C LYS A 727 -14.39 -17.95 -42.87
N ASN A 728 -14.60 -18.90 -41.97
CA ASN A 728 -15.88 -19.10 -41.28
C ASN A 728 -16.09 -18.18 -40.07
N PHE A 729 -15.09 -17.37 -39.74
CA PHE A 729 -15.17 -16.38 -38.68
C PHE A 729 -15.08 -14.99 -39.30
N VAL A 730 -16.04 -14.13 -38.99
CA VAL A 730 -16.13 -12.79 -39.59
C VAL A 730 -16.36 -11.71 -38.54
N GLN A 731 -15.90 -10.50 -38.83
CA GLN A 731 -16.22 -9.30 -38.06
C GLN A 731 -17.55 -8.72 -38.58
N ALA A 732 -18.63 -8.88 -37.81
CA ALA A 732 -19.96 -8.37 -38.12
C ALA A 732 -20.82 -8.29 -36.84
N ASP A 733 -21.58 -7.21 -36.66
CA ASP A 733 -22.49 -7.05 -35.52
C ASP A 733 -23.87 -7.68 -35.82
N ALA A 734 -23.98 -8.98 -35.50
CA ALA A 734 -25.24 -9.70 -35.62
C ALA A 734 -26.33 -9.19 -34.66
N ALA A 735 -25.96 -8.57 -33.54
CA ALA A 735 -26.93 -8.06 -32.56
C ALA A 735 -27.60 -6.78 -33.07
N GLU A 736 -26.85 -5.90 -33.73
CA GLU A 736 -27.41 -4.74 -34.43
C GLU A 736 -28.29 -5.18 -35.61
N ALA A 737 -27.79 -6.07 -36.46
CA ALA A 737 -28.59 -6.60 -37.57
C ALA A 737 -29.87 -7.34 -37.13
N ALA A 738 -29.84 -8.02 -35.98
CA ALA A 738 -31.03 -8.64 -35.39
C ALA A 738 -32.07 -7.60 -34.94
N LYS A 739 -31.63 -6.49 -34.32
CA LYS A 739 -32.51 -5.37 -33.95
C LYS A 739 -33.15 -4.73 -35.17
N ASP A 740 -32.41 -4.62 -36.26
CA ASP A 740 -32.86 -4.03 -37.51
C ASP A 740 -33.66 -5.00 -38.40
N GLY A 741 -33.79 -6.27 -38.01
CA GLY A 741 -34.48 -7.30 -38.79
C GLY A 741 -33.73 -7.72 -40.07
N THR A 742 -32.43 -7.42 -40.18
CA THR A 742 -31.58 -7.70 -41.35
C THR A 742 -30.63 -8.88 -41.14
N LEU A 743 -30.71 -9.58 -40.00
CA LEU A 743 -29.80 -10.68 -39.64
C LEU A 743 -29.68 -11.76 -40.73
N SER A 744 -30.80 -12.21 -41.34
CA SER A 744 -30.73 -13.23 -42.39
C SER A 744 -29.93 -12.77 -43.61
N ALA A 745 -30.07 -11.50 -44.01
CA ALA A 745 -29.31 -10.93 -45.12
C ALA A 745 -27.82 -10.79 -44.78
N LEU A 746 -27.50 -10.49 -43.50
CA LEU A 746 -26.12 -10.45 -43.02
C LEU A 746 -25.48 -11.84 -43.04
N ILE A 747 -26.20 -12.88 -42.58
CA ILE A 747 -25.72 -14.27 -42.59
C ILE A 747 -25.45 -14.72 -44.03
N GLU A 748 -26.41 -14.55 -44.93
CA GLU A 748 -26.27 -14.93 -46.35
C GLU A 748 -25.07 -14.22 -47.00
N LYS A 749 -24.90 -12.92 -46.72
CA LYS A 749 -23.77 -12.13 -47.24
C LYS A 749 -22.42 -12.71 -46.85
N HIS A 750 -22.28 -13.23 -45.63
CA HIS A 750 -20.99 -13.66 -45.09
C HIS A 750 -20.72 -15.15 -45.25
N PHE A 751 -21.76 -15.99 -45.22
CA PHE A 751 -21.60 -17.44 -45.17
C PHE A 751 -22.19 -18.20 -46.35
N GLY A 752 -22.94 -17.54 -47.24
CA GLY A 752 -23.64 -18.19 -48.35
C GLY A 752 -24.93 -18.82 -47.88
#